data_AF-A0A3M7NWK7-F1
#
_entry.id   AF-A0A3M7NWK7-F1
#
_cell.length_a   1.000
_cell.length_b   1.000
_cell.length_c   1.000
_cell.angle_alpha   90.00
_cell.angle_beta   90.00
_cell.angle_gamma   90.00
#
_symmetry.space_group_name_H-M   'P 1'
#
loop_
_entity.id
_entity.type
_entity.pdbx_description
1 polymer ?
#
loop_
_entity_poly.entity_id
_entity_poly.type
_entity_poly.pdbx_seq_one_letter_code
_entity_poly.pdbx_strand_id
1 'polypeptide(L)'
;MSGPVARLAGINVGAAHAQPRGDFGLIGLAVMGQNLILNAADHGYTVVVFNRTVSKVDRFLSNEAKGKSIVGAHTIEEFVSKLKKPRLIMLLVMAGPAVDDFIEKLLPYTEKGDIIIDGGNSHFPDSTRRTKYLREKGIRFVGTGVSGGEEGARYGPSLMPGGNEEAWPFIKKIFQDIAAKSDGEACCDWVGDDGAGHYVKMVHNGIEYGDMQLISEAYDVMKRGLGMSYDEMSEEFDKWNKGVLDSFLIEITRDVLAYKDKDDQPLVEKILDSAGQKGTGKWTAINALDLGIPVTLIGEAVFARCLSSLKAERVRASKVLSGPSPPKFSGDKAEFLKNLEQALYASKIISYAQGFMLIQNAAKEYGWKLNKPSIALMWRGGCIIRSVFLKEITAAYRADPDLENLLFNDFFKKAIHDAQEGWRDVVAWAAKAGIPTPAFSTALAFFDGYRTKDLPANLLQAQRDYFGAHTFLVKPEYANADHPEGTYTHINWTGRGGNVSAKIKSALLIALPLGTTYFRNLYPDPVSRAFYIRFPKDPAVEHRRERQALDCRNCAVRLNCALDMASKTPAPKVPVVLPKKDDPTSWSTQMSHSEVLKTAIGSKVRVLTNFFPQQPIEGYLHTADDTFNWIILWHPTAFSDSPAAPTVSAPINIPTAANPLPPAQGGIKVILFSHIQSFTVVTLPNVPAEPADLSQTPIRIDTNAGQQRLANNIAQAQAAEARRGPKGTSPSDQALFEAISRLLPARWEGNQMVISDQYAIEKPYKASNVRLVDERGSVGRSGLDRIKTMVDMERHKIMLRMGVDVSEAGGVTKGG
;
A
#
# COMPACT_ATOMS: atom_id res chain seq x y z
N MET A 1 -18.70 -33.70 77.03
CA MET A 1 -17.47 -34.20 76.41
C MET A 1 -17.20 -33.32 75.18
N SER A 2 -16.41 -32.25 75.26
CA SER A 2 -14.93 -32.17 75.28
C SER A 2 -14.26 -32.56 73.96
N GLY A 3 -13.74 -31.57 73.23
CA GLY A 3 -12.51 -31.72 72.42
C GLY A 3 -12.58 -31.27 70.95
N PRO A 4 -11.47 -30.74 70.36
CA PRO A 4 -11.49 -29.46 69.62
C PRO A 4 -10.83 -29.44 68.22
N VAL A 5 -11.10 -28.35 67.48
CA VAL A 5 -10.21 -27.56 66.58
C VAL A 5 -9.38 -28.27 65.49
N ALA A 6 -9.59 -27.86 64.22
CA ALA A 6 -8.54 -27.25 63.38
C ALA A 6 -9.10 -26.74 62.03
N ARG A 7 -9.26 -25.41 61.91
CA ARG A 7 -9.19 -24.72 60.62
C ARG A 7 -7.72 -24.78 60.17
N LEU A 8 -7.42 -25.50 59.10
CA LEU A 8 -6.17 -25.38 58.37
C LEU A 8 -6.38 -24.49 57.14
N ALA A 9 -5.54 -23.47 57.08
CA ALA A 9 -5.49 -22.43 56.08
C ALA A 9 -5.00 -22.96 54.72
N GLY A 10 -5.43 -22.27 53.67
CA GLY A 10 -4.54 -21.89 52.57
C GLY A 10 -3.99 -23.01 51.70
N ILE A 11 -4.86 -23.71 50.98
CA ILE A 11 -4.52 -24.17 49.63
C ILE A 11 -5.52 -23.53 48.69
N ASN A 12 -5.11 -22.42 48.07
CA ASN A 12 -5.77 -21.91 46.89
C ASN A 12 -5.49 -22.95 45.80
N VAL A 13 -6.37 -23.96 45.70
CA VAL A 13 -6.38 -24.87 44.55
C VAL A 13 -6.70 -23.96 43.38
N GLY A 14 -5.66 -23.60 42.60
CA GLY A 14 -5.79 -22.71 41.46
C GLY A 14 -7.01 -23.12 40.65
N ALA A 15 -7.84 -22.13 40.28
CA ALA A 15 -9.04 -22.33 39.49
C ALA A 15 -8.72 -23.37 38.41
N ALA A 16 -9.40 -24.51 38.45
CA ALA A 16 -9.20 -25.58 37.49
C ALA A 16 -9.27 -24.95 36.09
N HIS A 17 -8.13 -24.84 35.41
CA HIS A 17 -8.09 -24.30 34.06
C HIS A 17 -8.98 -25.21 33.22
N ALA A 18 -10.16 -24.70 32.87
CA ALA A 18 -11.09 -25.41 32.02
C ALA A 18 -10.33 -25.85 30.77
N GLN A 19 -10.38 -27.13 30.43
CA GLN A 19 -9.73 -27.69 29.24
C GLN A 19 -10.00 -26.80 28.02
N PRO A 20 -9.00 -26.48 27.19
CA PRO A 20 -9.21 -25.65 26.00
C PRO A 20 -10.28 -26.24 25.09
N ARG A 21 -11.34 -25.47 24.82
CA ARG A 21 -12.51 -25.92 24.04
C ARG A 21 -12.69 -25.15 22.74
N GLY A 22 -12.01 -24.02 22.56
CA GLY A 22 -12.15 -23.18 21.38
C GLY A 22 -11.49 -23.78 20.14
N ASP A 23 -12.27 -24.01 19.09
CA ASP A 23 -11.78 -24.44 17.77
C ASP A 23 -11.13 -23.28 17.01
N PHE A 24 -11.61 -22.05 17.25
CA PHE A 24 -11.23 -20.86 16.52
C PHE A 24 -11.29 -19.63 17.42
N GLY A 25 -10.30 -18.74 17.32
CA GLY A 25 -10.26 -17.48 18.05
C GLY A 25 -10.43 -16.29 17.11
N LEU A 26 -11.23 -15.29 17.49
CA LEU A 26 -11.33 -14.03 16.75
C LEU A 26 -11.13 -12.81 17.64
N ILE A 27 -10.20 -11.94 17.23
CA ILE A 27 -9.92 -10.64 17.85
C ILE A 27 -10.48 -9.53 16.97
N GLY A 28 -11.43 -8.76 17.50
CA GLY A 28 -12.03 -7.62 16.82
C GLY A 28 -13.54 -7.76 16.61
N LEU A 29 -14.32 -7.12 17.48
CA LEU A 29 -15.80 -7.23 17.50
C LEU A 29 -16.49 -6.06 16.79
N ALA A 30 -16.05 -5.74 15.58
CA ALA A 30 -16.81 -4.88 14.67
C ALA A 30 -17.91 -5.70 13.95
N VAL A 31 -18.73 -5.06 13.12
CA VAL A 31 -19.84 -5.70 12.39
C VAL A 31 -19.38 -6.95 11.62
N MET A 32 -18.29 -6.86 10.87
CA MET A 32 -17.74 -8.02 10.14
C MET A 32 -17.32 -9.15 11.08
N GLY A 33 -16.72 -8.82 12.23
CA GLY A 33 -16.18 -9.82 13.16
C GLY A 33 -17.27 -10.57 13.89
N GLN A 34 -18.26 -9.83 14.40
CA GLN A 34 -19.42 -10.42 15.07
C GLN A 34 -20.17 -11.38 14.14
N ASN A 35 -20.44 -10.97 12.90
CA ASN A 35 -21.16 -11.81 11.95
C ASN A 35 -20.37 -13.05 11.54
N LEU A 36 -19.04 -12.95 11.37
CA LEU A 36 -18.20 -14.11 11.08
C LEU A 36 -18.12 -15.09 12.26
N ILE A 37 -18.10 -14.59 13.50
CA ILE A 37 -18.16 -15.41 14.72
C ILE A 37 -19.50 -16.16 14.78
N LEU A 38 -20.61 -15.47 14.54
CA LEU A 38 -21.95 -16.07 14.55
C LEU A 38 -22.08 -17.14 13.46
N ASN A 39 -21.54 -16.87 12.28
CA ASN A 39 -21.47 -17.83 11.19
C ASN A 39 -20.71 -19.10 11.60
N ALA A 40 -19.51 -18.97 12.15
CA ALA A 40 -18.73 -20.11 12.62
C ALA A 40 -19.45 -20.89 13.74
N ALA A 41 -20.11 -20.20 14.68
CA ALA A 41 -20.88 -20.85 15.75
C ALA A 41 -22.07 -21.66 15.20
N ASP A 42 -22.78 -21.14 14.20
CA ASP A 42 -23.90 -21.84 13.55
C ASP A 42 -23.44 -23.09 12.77
N HIS A 43 -22.18 -23.10 12.32
CA HIS A 43 -21.54 -24.28 11.70
C HIS A 43 -20.92 -25.26 12.72
N GLY A 44 -21.24 -25.11 14.00
CA GLY A 44 -20.86 -26.05 15.06
C GLY A 44 -19.46 -25.84 15.64
N TYR A 45 -18.81 -24.72 15.36
CA TYR A 45 -17.51 -24.39 15.95
C TYR A 45 -17.67 -23.66 17.29
N THR A 46 -16.79 -23.96 18.24
CA THR A 46 -16.67 -23.17 19.47
C THR A 46 -15.71 -22.01 19.24
N VAL A 47 -16.21 -20.78 19.30
CA VAL A 47 -15.42 -19.58 18.99
C VAL A 47 -15.03 -18.84 20.27
N VAL A 48 -13.74 -18.58 20.46
CA VAL A 48 -13.25 -17.71 21.53
C VAL A 48 -13.12 -16.29 20.99
N VAL A 49 -13.65 -15.32 21.72
CA VAL A 49 -13.68 -13.92 21.26
C VAL A 49 -12.94 -13.00 22.20
N PHE A 50 -12.22 -12.05 21.63
CA PHE A 50 -11.56 -10.99 22.37
C PHE A 50 -11.65 -9.65 21.64
N ASN A 51 -11.60 -8.56 22.40
CA ASN A 51 -11.54 -7.22 21.84
C ASN A 51 -10.79 -6.29 22.80
N ARG A 52 -10.00 -5.36 22.25
CA ARG A 52 -9.24 -4.37 23.05
C ARG A 52 -10.11 -3.61 24.05
N THR A 53 -11.31 -3.21 23.63
CA THR A 53 -12.33 -2.65 24.53
C THR A 53 -13.18 -3.80 25.03
N VAL A 54 -12.90 -4.25 26.25
CA VAL A 54 -13.46 -5.47 26.82
C VAL A 54 -14.98 -5.40 26.98
N SER A 55 -15.56 -4.23 27.25
CA SER A 55 -17.03 -4.07 27.31
C SER A 55 -17.76 -4.46 26.02
N LYS A 56 -17.09 -4.48 24.85
CA LYS A 56 -17.68 -5.02 23.62
C LYS A 56 -17.86 -6.54 23.65
N VAL A 57 -16.98 -7.26 24.36
CA VAL A 57 -17.10 -8.70 24.58
C VAL A 57 -18.36 -8.99 25.39
N ASP A 58 -18.52 -8.31 26.54
CA ASP A 58 -19.67 -8.52 27.42
C ASP A 58 -20.99 -8.16 26.71
N ARG A 59 -21.00 -7.06 25.94
CA ARG A 59 -22.17 -6.67 25.13
C ARG A 59 -22.52 -7.74 24.11
N PHE A 60 -21.54 -8.25 23.36
CA PHE A 60 -21.78 -9.25 22.33
C PHE A 60 -22.31 -10.56 22.93
N LEU A 61 -21.72 -11.03 24.04
CA LEU A 61 -22.15 -12.25 24.74
C LEU A 61 -23.55 -12.15 25.36
N SER A 62 -23.92 -10.96 25.86
CA SER A 62 -25.25 -10.72 26.45
C SER A 62 -26.35 -10.55 25.41
N ASN A 63 -26.00 -10.26 24.16
CA ASN A 63 -26.94 -9.98 23.07
C ASN A 63 -26.81 -11.03 21.96
N GLU A 64 -26.12 -10.71 20.86
CA GLU A 64 -26.15 -11.47 19.61
C GLU A 64 -25.57 -12.89 19.76
N ALA A 65 -24.60 -13.10 20.66
CA ALA A 65 -23.98 -14.39 20.92
C ALA A 65 -24.65 -15.21 22.03
N LYS A 66 -25.74 -14.71 22.64
CA LYS A 66 -26.41 -15.37 23.76
C LYS A 66 -26.93 -16.76 23.35
N GLY A 67 -26.56 -17.79 24.10
CA GLY A 67 -27.00 -19.17 23.87
C GLY A 67 -26.25 -19.90 22.75
N LYS A 68 -25.20 -19.31 22.18
CA LYS A 68 -24.36 -19.93 21.15
C LYS A 68 -23.05 -20.48 21.74
N SER A 69 -22.33 -21.29 20.96
CA SER A 69 -21.00 -21.84 21.29
C SER A 69 -19.89 -20.79 21.21
N ILE A 70 -20.07 -19.66 21.91
CA ILE A 70 -19.16 -18.51 21.87
C ILE A 70 -18.69 -18.20 23.29
N VAL A 71 -17.37 -18.11 23.48
CA VAL A 71 -16.74 -17.88 24.78
C VAL A 71 -15.95 -16.58 24.74
N GLY A 72 -16.22 -15.64 25.65
CA GLY A 72 -15.42 -14.43 25.78
C GLY A 72 -14.14 -14.65 26.55
N ALA A 73 -13.15 -13.80 26.27
CA ALA A 73 -11.97 -13.59 27.11
C ALA A 73 -11.81 -12.08 27.38
N HIS A 74 -11.17 -11.76 28.50
CA HIS A 74 -10.96 -10.39 28.99
C HIS A 74 -9.48 -10.00 28.94
N THR A 75 -8.57 -10.96 28.74
CA THR A 75 -7.15 -10.73 28.45
C THR A 75 -6.67 -11.57 27.26
N ILE A 76 -5.52 -11.20 26.68
CA ILE A 76 -4.91 -11.96 25.57
C ILE A 76 -4.43 -13.34 26.07
N GLU A 77 -3.84 -13.41 27.25
CA GLU A 77 -3.44 -14.67 27.87
C GLU A 77 -4.62 -15.63 28.04
N GLU A 78 -5.74 -15.11 28.57
CA GLU A 78 -6.97 -15.88 28.73
C GLU A 78 -7.51 -16.35 27.38
N PHE A 79 -7.55 -15.46 26.39
CA PHE A 79 -7.98 -15.78 25.02
C PHE A 79 -7.17 -16.94 24.44
N VAL A 80 -5.84 -16.87 24.51
CA VAL A 80 -4.94 -17.89 23.97
C VAL A 80 -5.02 -19.21 24.74
N SER A 81 -5.24 -19.16 26.07
CA SER A 81 -5.38 -20.36 26.92
C SER A 81 -6.65 -21.18 26.62
N LYS A 82 -7.69 -20.55 26.08
CA LYS A 82 -8.99 -21.20 25.78
C LYS A 82 -9.01 -21.95 24.44
N LEU A 83 -7.99 -21.76 23.59
CA LEU A 83 -7.91 -22.32 22.24
C LEU A 83 -7.24 -23.70 22.21
N LYS A 84 -7.79 -24.60 21.39
CA LYS A 84 -7.17 -25.90 21.05
C LYS A 84 -5.88 -25.68 20.27
N LYS A 85 -4.97 -26.65 20.33
CA LYS A 85 -3.70 -26.64 19.59
C LYS A 85 -3.83 -27.42 18.25
N PRO A 86 -3.14 -26.99 17.17
CA PRO A 86 -2.48 -25.69 17.02
C PRO A 86 -3.51 -24.56 17.07
N ARG A 87 -3.16 -23.45 17.73
CA ARG A 87 -4.09 -22.35 17.97
C ARG A 87 -4.40 -21.61 16.68
N LEU A 88 -5.68 -21.39 16.41
CA LEU A 88 -6.17 -20.65 15.24
C LEU A 88 -6.65 -19.28 15.69
N ILE A 89 -5.90 -18.22 15.38
CA ILE A 89 -6.14 -16.88 15.89
C ILE A 89 -6.37 -15.91 14.72
N MET A 90 -7.62 -15.50 14.49
CA MET A 90 -7.96 -14.51 13.48
C MET A 90 -8.02 -13.10 14.04
N LEU A 91 -7.34 -12.18 13.37
CA LEU A 91 -7.37 -10.75 13.59
C LEU A 91 -8.32 -10.13 12.59
N LEU A 92 -9.38 -9.49 13.08
CA LEU A 92 -10.31 -8.69 12.28
C LEU A 92 -10.37 -7.26 12.82
N VAL A 93 -9.20 -6.63 12.81
CA VAL A 93 -8.97 -5.28 13.32
C VAL A 93 -8.68 -4.31 12.17
N MET A 94 -8.51 -3.04 12.51
CA MET A 94 -8.10 -2.04 11.54
C MET A 94 -6.74 -2.40 10.93
N ALA A 95 -6.62 -2.36 9.60
CA ALA A 95 -5.36 -2.64 8.92
C ALA A 95 -4.24 -1.67 9.33
N GLY A 96 -2.98 -2.08 9.11
CA GLY A 96 -1.80 -1.31 9.47
C GLY A 96 -1.28 -1.62 10.88
N PRO A 97 -0.78 -0.61 11.65
CA PRO A 97 -0.08 -0.84 12.92
C PRO A 97 -0.86 -1.65 13.95
N ALA A 98 -2.20 -1.53 13.96
CA ALA A 98 -3.01 -2.28 14.91
C ALA A 98 -2.89 -3.80 14.74
N VAL A 99 -2.68 -4.31 13.52
CA VAL A 99 -2.43 -5.74 13.29
C VAL A 99 -1.07 -6.14 13.86
N ASP A 100 -0.03 -5.34 13.61
CA ASP A 100 1.32 -5.60 14.12
C ASP A 100 1.37 -5.57 15.65
N ASP A 101 0.70 -4.59 16.27
CA ASP A 101 0.59 -4.50 17.74
C ASP A 101 -0.06 -5.74 18.36
N PHE A 102 -1.06 -6.33 17.68
CA PHE A 102 -1.70 -7.57 18.14
C PHE A 102 -0.80 -8.77 17.94
N ILE A 103 -0.09 -8.86 16.81
CA ILE A 103 0.89 -9.91 16.57
C ILE A 103 1.92 -9.93 17.71
N GLU A 104 2.53 -8.79 18.03
CA GLU A 104 3.54 -8.71 19.10
C GLU A 104 2.99 -9.09 20.48
N LYS A 105 1.73 -8.74 20.77
CA LYS A 105 1.08 -9.14 22.03
C LYS A 105 0.71 -10.62 22.09
N LEU A 106 0.51 -11.28 20.96
CA LEU A 106 0.18 -12.70 20.88
C LEU A 106 1.42 -13.59 21.02
N LEU A 107 2.55 -13.15 20.47
CA LEU A 107 3.79 -13.92 20.40
C LEU A 107 4.24 -14.56 21.73
N PRO A 108 4.15 -13.89 22.90
CA PRO A 108 4.52 -14.48 24.19
C PRO A 108 3.67 -15.68 24.61
N TYR A 109 2.46 -15.83 24.05
CA TYR A 109 1.48 -16.83 24.43
C TYR A 109 1.29 -17.93 23.37
N THR A 110 1.82 -17.72 22.15
CA THR A 110 1.80 -18.70 21.06
C THR A 110 3.00 -19.64 21.10
N GLU A 111 2.87 -20.83 20.52
CA GLU A 111 3.95 -21.80 20.37
C GLU A 111 4.19 -22.19 18.90
N LYS A 112 5.32 -22.86 18.63
CA LYS A 112 5.67 -23.30 17.27
C LYS A 112 4.53 -24.12 16.66
N GLY A 113 4.12 -23.75 15.45
CA GLY A 113 3.04 -24.37 14.70
C GLY A 113 1.67 -23.72 14.87
N ASP A 114 1.49 -22.80 15.83
CA ASP A 114 0.28 -21.98 15.93
C ASP A 114 0.10 -21.09 14.68
N ILE A 115 -1.14 -20.69 14.43
CA ILE A 115 -1.55 -19.99 13.22
C ILE A 115 -2.18 -18.64 13.56
N ILE A 116 -1.59 -17.57 13.05
CA ILE A 116 -2.16 -16.22 13.09
C ILE A 116 -2.72 -15.89 11.70
N ILE A 117 -3.98 -15.46 11.68
CA ILE A 117 -4.73 -15.15 10.47
C ILE A 117 -5.07 -13.67 10.50
N ASP A 118 -4.62 -12.90 9.52
CA ASP A 118 -5.08 -11.52 9.32
C ASP A 118 -6.24 -11.54 8.32
N GLY A 119 -7.46 -11.25 8.78
CA GLY A 119 -8.65 -11.15 7.94
C GLY A 119 -9.02 -9.72 7.55
N GLY A 120 -8.19 -8.74 7.92
CA GLY A 120 -8.41 -7.34 7.60
C GLY A 120 -8.25 -7.06 6.10
N ASN A 121 -8.53 -5.82 5.69
CA ASN A 121 -8.14 -5.35 4.36
C ASN A 121 -6.70 -4.82 4.39
N SER A 122 -5.75 -5.68 4.78
CA SER A 122 -4.33 -5.32 4.84
C SER A 122 -3.72 -5.19 3.44
N HIS A 123 -2.73 -4.31 3.30
CA HIS A 123 -1.97 -4.19 2.06
C HIS A 123 -1.08 -5.43 1.90
N PHE A 124 -1.03 -6.01 0.70
CA PHE A 124 -0.36 -7.30 0.48
C PHE A 124 1.14 -7.32 0.86
N PRO A 125 1.95 -6.24 0.73
CA PRO A 125 3.35 -6.25 1.15
C PRO A 125 3.51 -6.39 2.66
N ASP A 126 2.57 -5.85 3.46
CA ASP A 126 2.57 -6.06 4.91
C ASP A 126 2.35 -7.53 5.26
N SER A 127 1.53 -8.22 4.46
CA SER A 127 1.25 -9.65 4.63
C SER A 127 2.46 -10.49 4.25
N THR A 128 3.14 -10.15 3.15
CA THR A 128 4.42 -10.76 2.77
C THR A 128 5.47 -10.58 3.87
N ARG A 129 5.59 -9.37 4.45
CA ARG A 129 6.50 -9.09 5.57
C ARG A 129 6.14 -9.91 6.81
N ARG A 130 4.88 -9.91 7.22
CA ARG A 130 4.38 -10.67 8.39
C ARG A 130 4.58 -12.17 8.21
N THR A 131 4.35 -12.68 7.00
CA THR A 131 4.57 -14.09 6.67
C THR A 131 6.02 -14.49 6.90
N LYS A 132 6.99 -13.71 6.42
CA LYS A 132 8.42 -13.97 6.62
C LYS A 132 8.80 -13.86 8.10
N TYR A 133 8.38 -12.78 8.76
CA TYR A 133 8.68 -12.52 10.17
C TYR A 133 8.18 -13.62 11.12
N LEU A 134 6.94 -14.09 10.92
CA LEU A 134 6.36 -15.12 11.77
C LEU A 134 6.94 -16.51 11.50
N ARG A 135 7.30 -16.79 10.24
CA ARG A 135 8.01 -18.02 9.86
C ARG A 135 9.33 -18.19 10.64
N GLU A 136 10.11 -17.12 10.81
CA GLU A 136 11.35 -17.14 11.61
C GLU A 136 11.11 -17.48 13.10
N LYS A 137 9.90 -17.23 13.61
CA LYS A 137 9.49 -17.58 14.98
C LYS A 137 8.81 -18.94 15.07
N GLY A 138 8.69 -19.67 13.96
CA GLY A 138 7.96 -20.93 13.88
C GLY A 138 6.45 -20.78 13.99
N ILE A 139 5.91 -19.58 13.75
CA ILE A 139 4.48 -19.29 13.71
C ILE A 139 4.03 -19.23 12.25
N ARG A 140 2.90 -19.85 11.94
CA ARG A 140 2.33 -19.82 10.59
C ARG A 140 1.45 -18.59 10.45
N PHE A 141 1.59 -17.87 9.34
CA PHE A 141 0.76 -16.71 9.05
C PHE A 141 -0.09 -16.95 7.80
N VAL A 142 -1.34 -16.48 7.85
CA VAL A 142 -2.26 -16.44 6.71
C VAL A 142 -2.87 -15.05 6.60
N GLY A 143 -2.63 -14.37 5.48
CA GLY A 143 -3.40 -13.18 5.09
C GLY A 143 -4.60 -13.61 4.26
N THR A 144 -5.82 -13.33 4.73
CA THR A 144 -7.05 -13.75 4.06
C THR A 144 -7.95 -12.58 3.75
N GLY A 145 -8.30 -12.42 2.47
CA GLY A 145 -9.39 -11.56 2.09
C GLY A 145 -10.72 -12.08 2.63
N VAL A 146 -11.55 -11.19 3.20
CA VAL A 146 -12.95 -11.49 3.57
C VAL A 146 -13.88 -10.54 2.83
N SER A 147 -14.77 -11.03 1.97
CA SER A 147 -15.71 -10.22 1.19
C SER A 147 -17.15 -10.68 1.39
N GLY A 148 -18.11 -9.74 1.29
CA GLY A 148 -19.55 -10.02 1.42
C GLY A 148 -20.36 -9.02 2.25
N GLY A 149 -19.69 -8.04 2.86
CA GLY A 149 -20.37 -7.10 3.75
C GLY A 149 -20.90 -7.79 5.01
N GLU A 150 -21.84 -7.12 5.69
CA GLU A 150 -22.43 -7.60 6.95
C GLU A 150 -23.17 -8.93 6.77
N GLU A 151 -24.08 -8.98 5.80
CA GLU A 151 -24.90 -10.15 5.51
C GLU A 151 -24.07 -11.31 4.97
N GLY A 152 -23.12 -11.03 4.06
CA GLY A 152 -22.21 -12.06 3.56
C GLY A 152 -21.37 -12.65 4.68
N ALA A 153 -20.82 -11.85 5.60
CA ALA A 153 -20.08 -12.38 6.75
C ALA A 153 -20.93 -13.32 7.62
N ARG A 154 -22.24 -13.04 7.73
CA ARG A 154 -23.17 -13.77 8.59
C ARG A 154 -23.56 -15.14 8.06
N TYR A 155 -23.76 -15.26 6.74
CA TYR A 155 -24.34 -16.47 6.12
C TYR A 155 -23.39 -17.18 5.15
N GLY A 156 -22.31 -16.53 4.72
CA GLY A 156 -21.36 -17.12 3.78
C GLY A 156 -20.55 -16.05 3.06
N PRO A 157 -19.36 -15.65 3.56
CA PRO A 157 -18.51 -14.73 2.84
C PRO A 157 -17.71 -15.47 1.76
N SER A 158 -17.09 -14.71 0.87
CA SER A 158 -15.94 -15.18 0.11
C SER A 158 -14.68 -15.03 0.97
N LEU A 159 -13.87 -16.09 1.04
CA LEU A 159 -12.62 -16.13 1.81
C LEU A 159 -11.45 -16.47 0.89
N MET A 160 -10.39 -15.66 0.95
CA MET A 160 -9.26 -15.72 0.01
C MET A 160 -7.94 -15.90 0.77
N PRO A 161 -7.68 -17.06 1.39
CA PRO A 161 -6.50 -17.29 2.22
C PRO A 161 -5.22 -17.47 1.38
N GLY A 162 -4.15 -16.78 1.76
CA GLY A 162 -2.78 -17.04 1.28
C GLY A 162 -1.74 -16.75 2.36
N GLY A 163 -0.51 -17.23 2.21
CA GLY A 163 0.52 -17.10 3.23
C GLY A 163 1.42 -18.33 3.36
N ASN A 164 1.45 -18.94 4.55
CA ASN A 164 2.14 -20.22 4.77
C ASN A 164 1.21 -21.39 4.44
N GLU A 165 1.49 -22.10 3.34
CA GLU A 165 0.68 -23.23 2.87
C GLU A 165 0.49 -24.33 3.92
N GLU A 166 1.49 -24.54 4.80
CA GLU A 166 1.37 -25.49 5.93
C GLU A 166 0.20 -25.19 6.88
N ALA A 167 -0.32 -23.96 6.91
CA ALA A 167 -1.48 -23.60 7.72
C ALA A 167 -2.79 -24.13 7.11
N TRP A 168 -2.83 -24.32 5.78
CA TRP A 168 -4.06 -24.61 5.05
C TRP A 168 -4.80 -25.84 5.56
N PRO A 169 -4.16 -27.02 5.81
CA PRO A 169 -4.87 -28.20 6.32
C PRO A 169 -5.60 -27.98 7.64
N PHE A 170 -5.09 -27.07 8.49
CA PHE A 170 -5.67 -26.78 9.81
C PHE A 170 -6.86 -25.84 9.74
N ILE A 171 -6.87 -24.91 8.77
CA ILE A 171 -7.93 -23.91 8.65
C ILE A 171 -8.97 -24.28 7.60
N LYS A 172 -8.63 -25.14 6.63
CA LYS A 172 -9.44 -25.48 5.44
C LYS A 172 -10.88 -25.81 5.79
N LYS A 173 -11.11 -26.71 6.76
CA LYS A 173 -12.47 -27.15 7.10
C LYS A 173 -13.32 -25.98 7.60
N ILE A 174 -12.82 -25.22 8.58
CA ILE A 174 -13.55 -24.07 9.16
C ILE A 174 -13.83 -23.03 8.07
N PHE A 175 -12.80 -22.67 7.30
CA PHE A 175 -12.91 -21.68 6.24
C PHE A 175 -13.88 -22.08 5.14
N GLN A 176 -13.82 -23.33 4.69
CA GLN A 176 -14.74 -23.81 3.66
C GLN A 176 -16.16 -23.91 4.21
N ASP A 177 -16.38 -24.46 5.40
CA ASP A 177 -17.72 -24.61 5.99
C ASP A 177 -18.45 -23.27 6.12
N ILE A 178 -17.78 -22.23 6.63
CA ILE A 178 -18.41 -20.92 6.84
C ILE A 178 -18.53 -20.08 5.56
N ALA A 179 -17.82 -20.42 4.48
CA ALA A 179 -17.85 -19.67 3.23
C ALA A 179 -19.14 -19.91 2.43
N ALA A 180 -19.52 -18.94 1.60
CA ALA A 180 -20.59 -19.13 0.62
C ALA A 180 -20.33 -20.37 -0.25
N LYS A 181 -21.41 -20.98 -0.75
CA LYS A 181 -21.33 -22.09 -1.71
C LYS A 181 -21.87 -21.64 -3.07
N SER A 182 -21.21 -22.06 -4.15
CA SER A 182 -21.71 -21.92 -5.51
C SER A 182 -21.73 -23.31 -6.16
N ASP A 183 -22.91 -23.80 -6.53
CA ASP A 183 -23.12 -25.15 -7.06
C ASP A 183 -22.48 -26.25 -6.19
N GLY A 184 -22.58 -26.10 -4.86
CA GLY A 184 -22.01 -27.03 -3.86
C GLY A 184 -20.53 -26.80 -3.54
N GLU A 185 -19.79 -26.04 -4.35
CA GLU A 185 -18.38 -25.73 -4.12
C GLU A 185 -18.22 -24.52 -3.18
N ALA A 186 -17.28 -24.58 -2.24
CA ALA A 186 -17.01 -23.46 -1.34
C ALA A 186 -16.33 -22.30 -2.10
N CYS A 187 -16.80 -21.07 -1.87
CA CYS A 187 -16.18 -19.83 -2.33
C CYS A 187 -14.95 -19.49 -1.46
N CYS A 188 -14.10 -20.49 -1.27
CA CYS A 188 -12.89 -20.46 -0.45
C CYS A 188 -11.96 -21.59 -0.84
N ASP A 189 -10.74 -21.23 -1.24
CA ASP A 189 -9.65 -22.16 -1.51
C ASP A 189 -8.29 -21.48 -1.27
N TRP A 190 -7.21 -22.25 -1.22
CA TRP A 190 -5.87 -21.70 -1.07
C TRP A 190 -5.48 -20.87 -2.29
N VAL A 191 -5.20 -19.59 -2.09
CA VAL A 191 -4.86 -18.65 -3.16
C VAL A 191 -3.41 -18.81 -3.60
N GLY A 192 -2.49 -18.90 -2.64
CA GLY A 192 -1.05 -18.93 -2.90
C GLY A 192 -0.21 -18.41 -1.73
N ASP A 193 1.06 -18.19 -1.99
CA ASP A 193 2.07 -17.87 -0.98
C ASP A 193 2.02 -16.42 -0.47
N ASP A 194 2.62 -16.21 0.71
CA ASP A 194 2.89 -14.89 1.29
C ASP A 194 1.68 -13.92 1.28
N GLY A 195 1.71 -12.87 0.45
CA GLY A 195 0.67 -11.84 0.39
C GLY A 195 -0.48 -12.15 -0.59
N ALA A 196 -0.48 -13.31 -1.26
CA ALA A 196 -1.37 -13.58 -2.39
C ALA A 196 -2.86 -13.45 -2.05
N GLY A 197 -3.29 -13.91 -0.88
CA GLY A 197 -4.70 -13.81 -0.46
C GLY A 197 -5.21 -12.37 -0.36
N HIS A 198 -4.43 -11.49 0.29
CA HIS A 198 -4.74 -10.06 0.35
C HIS A 198 -4.55 -9.35 -1.00
N TYR A 199 -3.66 -9.82 -1.86
CA TYR A 199 -3.52 -9.31 -3.22
C TYR A 199 -4.78 -9.57 -4.05
N VAL A 200 -5.28 -10.81 -4.06
CA VAL A 200 -6.52 -11.18 -4.74
C VAL A 200 -7.70 -10.37 -4.19
N LYS A 201 -7.75 -10.15 -2.87
CA LYS A 201 -8.78 -9.28 -2.27
C LYS A 201 -8.68 -7.82 -2.72
N MET A 202 -7.47 -7.28 -2.83
CA MET A 202 -7.23 -5.94 -3.35
C MET A 202 -7.75 -5.82 -4.79
N VAL A 203 -7.41 -6.77 -5.66
CA VAL A 203 -7.90 -6.79 -7.05
C VAL A 203 -9.42 -6.94 -7.12
N HIS A 204 -10.02 -7.82 -6.32
CA HIS A 204 -11.48 -7.92 -6.16
C HIS A 204 -12.11 -6.54 -5.88
N ASN A 205 -11.54 -5.77 -4.95
CA ASN A 205 -12.03 -4.43 -4.63
C ASN A 205 -11.82 -3.41 -5.76
N GLY A 206 -10.77 -3.59 -6.57
CA GLY A 206 -10.59 -2.81 -7.79
C GLY A 206 -11.70 -3.08 -8.80
N ILE A 207 -12.00 -4.37 -9.05
CA ILE A 207 -13.10 -4.80 -9.93
C ILE A 207 -14.44 -4.29 -9.40
N GLU A 208 -14.68 -4.38 -8.09
CA GLU A 208 -15.87 -3.82 -7.42
C GLU A 208 -16.05 -2.33 -7.73
N TYR A 209 -14.95 -1.55 -7.70
CA TYR A 209 -15.01 -0.13 -8.05
C TYR A 209 -15.37 0.09 -9.52
N GLY A 210 -14.82 -0.75 -10.42
CA GLY A 210 -15.16 -0.74 -11.84
C GLY A 210 -16.64 -1.03 -12.08
N ASP A 211 -17.16 -2.11 -11.51
CA ASP A 211 -18.56 -2.51 -11.67
C ASP A 211 -19.52 -1.43 -11.16
N MET A 212 -19.27 -0.87 -9.97
CA MET A 212 -20.08 0.23 -9.42
C MET A 212 -20.05 1.47 -10.33
N GLN A 213 -18.90 1.82 -10.89
CA GLN A 213 -18.75 2.99 -11.75
C GLN A 213 -19.49 2.78 -13.09
N LEU A 214 -19.37 1.60 -13.69
CA LEU A 214 -20.10 1.25 -14.91
C LEU A 214 -21.62 1.31 -14.73
N ILE A 215 -22.13 0.78 -13.62
CA ILE A 215 -23.55 0.84 -13.27
C ILE A 215 -23.99 2.31 -13.05
N SER A 216 -23.15 3.11 -12.39
CA SER A 216 -23.41 4.54 -12.19
C SER A 216 -23.47 5.32 -13.51
N GLU A 217 -22.65 4.94 -14.50
CA GLU A 217 -22.67 5.53 -15.85
C GLU A 217 -23.95 5.15 -16.61
N ALA A 218 -24.37 3.89 -16.54
CA ALA A 218 -25.66 3.46 -17.11
C ALA A 218 -26.84 4.24 -16.49
N TYR A 219 -26.84 4.39 -15.16
CA TYR A 219 -27.81 5.22 -14.44
C TYR A 219 -27.78 6.69 -14.91
N ASP A 220 -26.61 7.32 -15.05
CA ASP A 220 -26.53 8.74 -15.44
C ASP A 220 -26.99 8.95 -16.90
N VAL A 221 -26.69 7.99 -17.79
CA VAL A 221 -27.21 7.96 -19.16
C VAL A 221 -28.73 7.84 -19.19
N MET A 222 -29.33 6.94 -18.39
CA MET A 222 -30.80 6.84 -18.30
C MET A 222 -31.43 8.11 -17.71
N LYS A 223 -30.88 8.63 -16.62
CA LYS A 223 -31.43 9.79 -15.90
C LYS A 223 -31.30 11.08 -16.71
N ARG A 224 -30.07 11.50 -17.01
CA ARG A 224 -29.81 12.80 -17.68
C ARG A 224 -29.97 12.71 -19.19
N GLY A 225 -29.69 11.55 -19.77
CA GLY A 225 -29.73 11.35 -21.20
C GLY A 225 -31.13 11.02 -21.73
N LEU A 226 -31.78 10.03 -21.13
CA LEU A 226 -33.10 9.56 -21.55
C LEU A 226 -34.26 10.19 -20.77
N GLY A 227 -33.98 10.90 -19.67
CA GLY A 227 -35.00 11.53 -18.84
C GLY A 227 -35.88 10.54 -18.09
N MET A 228 -35.36 9.35 -17.78
CA MET A 228 -36.11 8.31 -17.09
C MET A 228 -36.38 8.65 -15.62
N SER A 229 -37.56 8.23 -15.15
CA SER A 229 -37.89 8.21 -13.72
C SER A 229 -37.16 7.09 -12.99
N TYR A 230 -37.07 7.20 -11.65
CA TYR A 230 -36.39 6.17 -10.83
C TYR A 230 -37.10 4.83 -10.87
N ASP A 231 -38.43 4.83 -10.96
CA ASP A 231 -39.23 3.61 -11.09
C ASP A 231 -38.94 2.91 -12.44
N GLU A 232 -38.95 3.66 -13.56
CA GLU A 232 -38.57 3.10 -14.88
C GLU A 232 -37.12 2.57 -14.89
N MET A 233 -36.18 3.27 -14.25
CA MET A 233 -34.80 2.80 -14.15
C MET A 233 -34.69 1.54 -13.30
N SER A 234 -35.41 1.47 -12.18
CA SER A 234 -35.47 0.29 -11.32
C SER A 234 -36.01 -0.93 -12.09
N GLU A 235 -37.10 -0.76 -12.83
CA GLU A 235 -37.67 -1.81 -13.70
C GLU A 235 -36.69 -2.29 -14.76
N GLU A 236 -35.95 -1.38 -15.42
CA GLU A 236 -34.96 -1.79 -16.43
C GLU A 236 -33.78 -2.53 -15.79
N PHE A 237 -33.28 -2.11 -14.62
CA PHE A 237 -32.27 -2.86 -13.88
C PHE A 237 -32.78 -4.24 -13.40
N ASP A 238 -34.06 -4.36 -13.02
CA ASP A 238 -34.67 -5.65 -12.69
C ASP A 238 -34.71 -6.59 -13.91
N LYS A 239 -35.00 -6.04 -15.09
CA LYS A 239 -34.95 -6.79 -16.35
C LYS A 239 -33.52 -7.24 -16.67
N TRP A 240 -32.53 -6.36 -16.57
CA TRP A 240 -31.12 -6.72 -16.77
C TRP A 240 -30.62 -7.78 -15.78
N ASN A 241 -31.12 -7.74 -14.53
CA ASN A 241 -30.76 -8.73 -13.52
C ASN A 241 -31.28 -10.14 -13.80
N LYS A 242 -32.23 -10.30 -14.73
CA LYS A 242 -32.75 -11.60 -15.17
C LYS A 242 -32.00 -12.13 -16.41
N GLY A 243 -31.01 -11.39 -16.89
CA GLY A 243 -30.24 -11.68 -18.10
C GLY A 243 -28.75 -11.88 -17.84
N VAL A 244 -27.92 -11.46 -18.81
CA VAL A 244 -26.45 -11.63 -18.76
C VAL A 244 -25.78 -10.80 -17.67
N LEU A 245 -26.48 -9.80 -17.12
CA LEU A 245 -26.01 -8.92 -16.06
C LEU A 245 -26.43 -9.36 -14.65
N ASP A 246 -27.08 -10.53 -14.49
CA ASP A 246 -27.44 -11.12 -13.19
C ASP A 246 -26.26 -11.05 -12.21
N SER A 247 -26.42 -10.16 -11.22
CA SER A 247 -25.41 -9.88 -10.22
C SER A 247 -25.97 -9.11 -9.04
N PHE A 248 -25.33 -9.29 -7.88
CA PHE A 248 -25.74 -8.58 -6.66
C PHE A 248 -25.73 -7.05 -6.81
N LEU A 249 -24.75 -6.49 -7.53
CA LEU A 249 -24.66 -5.03 -7.71
C LEU A 249 -25.81 -4.48 -8.56
N ILE A 250 -26.31 -5.23 -9.54
CA ILE A 250 -27.48 -4.84 -10.33
C ILE A 250 -28.75 -4.97 -9.48
N GLU A 251 -28.88 -6.06 -8.72
CA GLU A 251 -29.99 -6.29 -7.78
C GLU A 251 -30.14 -5.14 -6.77
N ILE A 252 -29.07 -4.77 -6.05
CA ILE A 252 -29.17 -3.67 -5.08
C ILE A 252 -29.36 -2.31 -5.76
N THR A 253 -28.95 -2.16 -7.02
CA THR A 253 -29.18 -0.91 -7.76
C THR A 253 -30.66 -0.74 -8.06
N ARG A 254 -31.35 -1.80 -8.50
CA ARG A 254 -32.82 -1.83 -8.60
C ARG A 254 -33.47 -1.40 -7.29
N ASP A 255 -33.07 -2.03 -6.18
CA ASP A 255 -33.68 -1.78 -4.86
C ASP A 255 -33.42 -0.35 -4.37
N VAL A 256 -32.20 0.17 -4.56
CA VAL A 256 -31.82 1.54 -4.17
C VAL A 256 -32.60 2.58 -4.99
N LEU A 257 -32.85 2.33 -6.28
CA LEU A 257 -33.63 3.23 -7.14
C LEU A 257 -35.12 3.23 -6.75
N ALA A 258 -35.67 2.08 -6.34
CA ALA A 258 -37.05 1.97 -5.87
C ALA A 258 -37.27 2.53 -4.45
N TYR A 259 -36.20 2.71 -3.66
CA TYR A 259 -36.32 3.13 -2.28
C TYR A 259 -36.73 4.61 -2.15
N LYS A 260 -37.89 4.83 -1.53
CA LYS A 260 -38.43 6.15 -1.21
C LYS A 260 -38.15 6.55 0.24
N ASP A 261 -37.80 7.81 0.45
CA ASP A 261 -37.66 8.41 1.78
C ASP A 261 -39.04 8.76 2.38
N LYS A 262 -39.07 9.27 3.62
CA LYS A 262 -40.29 9.57 4.40
C LYS A 262 -41.26 10.56 3.73
N ASP A 263 -40.78 11.34 2.76
CA ASP A 263 -41.57 12.30 1.96
C ASP A 263 -41.96 11.76 0.57
N ASP A 264 -41.87 10.44 0.38
CA ASP A 264 -42.15 9.72 -0.88
C ASP A 264 -41.22 10.08 -2.05
N GLN A 265 -40.13 10.82 -1.81
CA GLN A 265 -39.12 11.11 -2.83
C GLN A 265 -38.01 10.05 -2.86
N PRO A 266 -37.45 9.71 -4.03
CA PRO A 266 -36.32 8.77 -4.13
C PRO A 266 -35.15 9.19 -3.25
N LEU A 267 -34.74 8.33 -2.31
CA LEU A 267 -33.68 8.69 -1.36
C LEU A 267 -32.35 8.96 -2.08
N VAL A 268 -32.08 8.22 -3.16
CA VAL A 268 -30.86 8.33 -3.96
C VAL A 268 -30.63 9.76 -4.49
N GLU A 269 -31.67 10.53 -4.75
CA GLU A 269 -31.54 11.92 -5.22
C GLU A 269 -31.09 12.90 -4.14
N LYS A 270 -31.28 12.53 -2.88
CA LYS A 270 -30.90 13.34 -1.72
C LYS A 270 -29.49 13.03 -1.23
N ILE A 271 -28.90 11.92 -1.70
CA ILE A 271 -27.56 11.51 -1.30
C ILE A 271 -26.54 12.45 -1.94
N LEU A 272 -25.60 12.95 -1.13
CA LEU A 272 -24.50 13.76 -1.63
C LEU A 272 -23.63 12.95 -2.59
N ASP A 273 -23.44 13.45 -3.81
CA ASP A 273 -22.63 12.87 -4.89
C ASP A 273 -21.12 13.06 -4.64
N SER A 274 -20.65 12.55 -3.50
CA SER A 274 -19.26 12.57 -3.06
C SER A 274 -18.88 11.18 -2.55
N ALA A 275 -18.38 10.34 -3.45
CA ALA A 275 -18.09 8.95 -3.18
C ALA A 275 -16.87 8.77 -2.26
N GLY A 276 -17.07 8.14 -1.11
CA GLY A 276 -15.99 7.74 -0.22
C GLY A 276 -15.15 6.58 -0.79
N GLN A 277 -13.93 6.43 -0.28
CA GLN A 277 -13.08 5.28 -0.55
C GLN A 277 -12.18 4.95 0.66
N LYS A 278 -11.92 3.65 0.88
CA LYS A 278 -11.07 3.16 1.98
C LYS A 278 -9.64 2.80 1.55
N GLY A 279 -9.25 3.13 0.31
CA GLY A 279 -7.90 2.97 -0.22
C GLY A 279 -7.62 1.70 -1.02
N THR A 280 -8.40 0.62 -0.83
CA THR A 280 -8.13 -0.68 -1.51
C THR A 280 -8.21 -0.60 -3.03
N GLY A 281 -9.22 0.06 -3.60
CA GLY A 281 -9.30 0.26 -5.06
C GLY A 281 -8.15 1.10 -5.62
N LYS A 282 -7.65 2.08 -4.85
CA LYS A 282 -6.47 2.88 -5.20
C LYS A 282 -5.21 2.01 -5.25
N TRP A 283 -5.05 1.07 -4.34
CA TRP A 283 -3.89 0.16 -4.35
C TRP A 283 -3.87 -0.72 -5.60
N THR A 284 -5.02 -1.19 -6.10
CA THR A 284 -5.08 -1.91 -7.38
C THR A 284 -4.56 -1.07 -8.54
N ALA A 285 -5.00 0.19 -8.64
CA ALA A 285 -4.53 1.09 -9.69
C ALA A 285 -3.03 1.42 -9.55
N ILE A 286 -2.52 1.63 -8.33
CA ILE A 286 -1.09 1.87 -8.10
C ILE A 286 -0.27 0.63 -8.47
N ASN A 287 -0.69 -0.56 -8.03
CA ASN A 287 0.06 -1.77 -8.33
C ASN A 287 0.04 -2.10 -9.83
N ALA A 288 -1.04 -1.78 -10.54
CA ALA A 288 -1.08 -1.86 -12.00
C ALA A 288 -0.02 -0.95 -12.65
N LEU A 289 0.16 0.27 -12.14
CA LEU A 289 1.22 1.17 -12.60
C LEU A 289 2.61 0.62 -12.26
N ASP A 290 2.82 0.10 -11.05
CA ASP A 290 4.09 -0.48 -10.61
C ASP A 290 4.50 -1.68 -11.48
N LEU A 291 3.54 -2.53 -11.86
CA LEU A 291 3.75 -3.71 -12.71
C LEU A 291 3.68 -3.40 -14.22
N GLY A 292 3.38 -2.16 -14.62
CA GLY A 292 3.25 -1.77 -16.02
C GLY A 292 2.06 -2.43 -16.75
N ILE A 293 0.98 -2.76 -16.04
CA ILE A 293 -0.20 -3.45 -16.61
C ILE A 293 -1.35 -2.45 -16.83
N PRO A 294 -1.98 -2.43 -18.03
CA PRO A 294 -2.99 -1.44 -18.40
C PRO A 294 -4.37 -1.72 -17.79
N VAL A 295 -4.51 -1.58 -16.47
CA VAL A 295 -5.78 -1.74 -15.74
C VAL A 295 -6.56 -0.43 -15.72
N THR A 296 -6.91 0.05 -16.92
CA THR A 296 -7.40 1.42 -17.13
C THR A 296 -8.77 1.67 -16.52
N LEU A 297 -9.69 0.72 -16.58
CA LEU A 297 -11.07 0.90 -16.10
C LEU A 297 -11.11 1.10 -14.59
N ILE A 298 -10.35 0.30 -13.83
CA ILE A 298 -10.25 0.45 -12.38
C ILE A 298 -9.56 1.77 -12.03
N GLY A 299 -8.55 2.20 -12.81
CA GLY A 299 -7.94 3.52 -12.68
C GLY A 299 -8.95 4.65 -12.81
N GLU A 300 -9.76 4.64 -13.88
CA GLU A 300 -10.82 5.63 -14.09
C GLU A 300 -11.91 5.57 -13.02
N ALA A 301 -12.28 4.38 -12.54
CA ALA A 301 -13.22 4.24 -11.43
C ALA A 301 -12.71 4.88 -10.13
N VAL A 302 -11.39 4.82 -9.88
CA VAL A 302 -10.77 5.54 -8.75
C VAL A 302 -10.79 7.05 -8.99
N PHE A 303 -10.44 7.52 -10.19
CA PHE A 303 -10.44 8.94 -10.52
C PHE A 303 -11.84 9.56 -10.52
N ALA A 304 -12.87 8.83 -10.95
CA ALA A 304 -14.27 9.25 -10.89
C ALA A 304 -14.72 9.53 -9.44
N ARG A 305 -14.29 8.70 -8.47
CA ARG A 305 -14.52 8.97 -7.04
C ARG A 305 -13.80 10.22 -6.57
N CYS A 306 -12.55 10.42 -6.96
CA CYS A 306 -11.79 11.64 -6.67
C CYS A 306 -12.51 12.89 -7.24
N LEU A 307 -12.96 12.83 -8.49
CA LEU A 307 -13.71 13.90 -9.15
C LEU A 307 -15.02 14.22 -8.41
N SER A 308 -15.75 13.18 -7.95
CA SER A 308 -16.99 13.37 -7.18
C SER A 308 -16.73 14.13 -5.86
N SER A 309 -15.59 13.89 -5.21
CA SER A 309 -15.19 14.55 -3.96
C SER A 309 -14.91 16.05 -4.13
N LEU A 310 -14.59 16.51 -5.35
CA LEU A 310 -14.43 17.93 -5.69
C LEU A 310 -15.79 18.64 -5.85
N LYS A 311 -16.79 18.30 -5.03
CA LYS A 311 -18.19 18.78 -5.18
C LYS A 311 -18.30 20.30 -5.22
N ALA A 312 -17.67 21.01 -4.28
CA ALA A 312 -17.73 22.46 -4.23
C ALA A 312 -17.11 23.11 -5.48
N GLU A 313 -16.05 22.51 -6.02
CA GLU A 313 -15.40 22.96 -7.25
C GLU A 313 -16.27 22.69 -8.48
N ARG A 314 -16.86 21.49 -8.59
CA ARG A 314 -17.81 21.15 -9.66
C ARG A 314 -19.03 22.09 -9.67
N VAL A 315 -19.54 22.48 -8.51
CA VAL A 315 -20.66 23.45 -8.40
C VAL A 315 -20.26 24.85 -8.87
N ARG A 316 -19.00 25.27 -8.67
CA ARG A 316 -18.49 26.53 -9.26
C ARG A 316 -18.29 26.38 -10.76
N ALA A 317 -17.66 25.28 -11.19
CA ALA A 317 -17.39 24.99 -12.58
C ALA A 317 -18.67 24.94 -13.42
N SER A 318 -19.76 24.36 -12.91
CA SER A 318 -21.05 24.25 -13.61
C SER A 318 -21.71 25.61 -13.92
N LYS A 319 -21.26 26.70 -13.32
CA LYS A 319 -21.77 28.06 -13.56
C LYS A 319 -20.96 28.82 -14.61
N VAL A 320 -19.75 28.36 -14.93
CA VAL A 320 -18.79 29.07 -15.80
C VAL A 320 -18.35 28.26 -17.01
N LEU A 321 -18.43 26.93 -16.94
CA LEU A 321 -18.16 26.03 -18.06
C LEU A 321 -19.48 25.64 -18.71
N SER A 322 -19.61 25.87 -20.01
CA SER A 322 -20.71 25.37 -20.82
C SER A 322 -20.37 23.99 -21.39
N GLY A 323 -21.37 23.11 -21.42
CA GLY A 323 -21.34 21.87 -22.19
C GLY A 323 -22.34 21.92 -23.34
N PRO A 324 -22.40 20.89 -24.20
CA PRO A 324 -23.52 20.74 -25.11
C PRO A 324 -24.83 20.75 -24.31
N SER A 325 -25.84 21.46 -24.80
CA SER A 325 -27.19 21.28 -24.25
C SER A 325 -27.60 19.84 -24.56
N PRO A 326 -27.97 19.02 -23.56
CA PRO A 326 -28.37 17.64 -23.84
C PRO A 326 -29.54 17.70 -24.84
N PRO A 327 -29.38 17.17 -26.07
CA PRO A 327 -30.50 17.11 -26.98
C PRO A 327 -31.58 16.25 -26.31
N LYS A 328 -32.86 16.64 -26.40
CA LYS A 328 -33.93 15.71 -26.06
C LYS A 328 -33.71 14.45 -26.88
N PHE A 329 -33.51 13.32 -26.23
CA PHE A 329 -33.31 12.06 -26.91
C PHE A 329 -34.52 11.80 -27.83
N SER A 330 -34.25 11.62 -29.13
CA SER A 330 -35.27 11.50 -30.18
C SER A 330 -35.25 10.16 -30.91
N GLY A 331 -34.45 9.20 -30.43
CA GLY A 331 -34.34 7.85 -30.98
C GLY A 331 -35.32 6.87 -30.33
N ASP A 332 -35.21 5.60 -30.69
CA ASP A 332 -35.91 4.52 -30.00
C ASP A 332 -35.25 4.25 -28.63
N LYS A 333 -36.00 4.54 -27.54
CA LYS A 333 -35.54 4.36 -26.17
C LYS A 333 -35.28 2.88 -25.85
N ALA A 334 -36.09 1.97 -26.38
CA ALA A 334 -35.95 0.53 -26.10
C ALA A 334 -34.69 -0.04 -26.77
N GLU A 335 -34.44 0.34 -28.03
CA GLU A 335 -33.21 -0.01 -28.74
C GLU A 335 -31.97 0.57 -28.03
N PHE A 336 -32.03 1.84 -27.61
CA PHE A 336 -30.92 2.46 -26.91
C PHE A 336 -30.64 1.81 -25.55
N LEU A 337 -31.66 1.41 -24.79
CA LEU A 337 -31.50 0.68 -23.54
C LEU A 337 -30.85 -0.69 -23.74
N LYS A 338 -31.20 -1.40 -24.83
CA LYS A 338 -30.51 -2.64 -25.22
C LYS A 338 -29.03 -2.38 -25.53
N ASN A 339 -28.72 -1.30 -26.27
CA ASN A 339 -27.34 -0.92 -26.55
C ASN A 339 -26.57 -0.54 -25.28
N LEU A 340 -27.23 0.13 -24.33
CA LEU A 340 -26.66 0.47 -23.03
C LEU A 340 -26.38 -0.77 -22.17
N GLU A 341 -27.27 -1.76 -22.18
CA GLU A 341 -27.05 -3.07 -21.54
C GLU A 341 -25.79 -3.74 -22.11
N GLN A 342 -25.65 -3.77 -23.44
CA GLN A 342 -24.48 -4.33 -24.11
C GLN A 342 -23.20 -3.54 -23.83
N ALA A 343 -23.27 -2.20 -23.78
CA ALA A 343 -22.15 -1.34 -23.40
C ALA A 343 -21.65 -1.65 -21.99
N LEU A 344 -22.59 -1.80 -21.03
CA LEU A 344 -22.32 -2.17 -19.66
C LEU A 344 -21.69 -3.57 -19.58
N TYR A 345 -22.27 -4.54 -20.27
CA TYR A 345 -21.76 -5.92 -20.28
C TYR A 345 -20.36 -6.03 -20.90
N ALA A 346 -20.13 -5.45 -22.08
CA ALA A 346 -18.82 -5.45 -22.73
C ALA A 346 -17.75 -4.75 -21.88
N SER A 347 -18.07 -3.60 -21.30
CA SER A 347 -17.13 -2.87 -20.44
C SER A 347 -16.81 -3.64 -19.15
N LYS A 348 -17.79 -4.36 -18.59
CA LYS A 348 -17.58 -5.29 -17.47
C LYS A 348 -16.60 -6.40 -17.87
N ILE A 349 -16.76 -7.02 -19.04
CA ILE A 349 -15.79 -8.02 -19.54
C ILE A 349 -14.37 -7.46 -19.58
N ILE A 350 -14.19 -6.22 -20.06
CA ILE A 350 -12.87 -5.56 -20.09
C ILE A 350 -12.29 -5.37 -18.69
N SER A 351 -13.08 -4.90 -17.73
CA SER A 351 -12.63 -4.73 -16.33
C SER A 351 -12.08 -6.04 -15.74
N TYR A 352 -12.78 -7.16 -15.94
CA TYR A 352 -12.34 -8.47 -15.45
C TYR A 352 -11.13 -8.99 -16.23
N ALA A 353 -11.09 -8.82 -17.56
CA ALA A 353 -9.91 -9.17 -18.36
C ALA A 353 -8.66 -8.44 -17.83
N GLN A 354 -8.76 -7.13 -17.60
CA GLN A 354 -7.69 -6.32 -17.02
C GLN A 354 -7.30 -6.78 -15.60
N GLY A 355 -8.28 -7.09 -14.74
CA GLY A 355 -8.03 -7.59 -13.39
C GLY A 355 -7.30 -8.93 -13.37
N PHE A 356 -7.66 -9.87 -14.25
CA PHE A 356 -6.96 -11.13 -14.37
C PHE A 356 -5.58 -11.01 -15.05
N MET A 357 -5.40 -10.07 -15.99
CA MET A 357 -4.06 -9.73 -16.50
C MET A 357 -3.14 -9.25 -15.37
N LEU A 358 -3.67 -8.43 -14.46
CA LEU A 358 -2.93 -7.94 -13.30
C LEU A 358 -2.52 -9.07 -12.36
N ILE A 359 -3.46 -9.95 -12.02
CA ILE A 359 -3.19 -11.13 -11.17
C ILE A 359 -2.12 -12.03 -11.78
N GLN A 360 -2.19 -12.28 -13.09
CA GLN A 360 -1.21 -13.12 -13.80
C GLN A 360 0.19 -12.51 -13.80
N ASN A 361 0.30 -11.20 -13.99
CA ASN A 361 1.62 -10.54 -13.97
C ASN A 361 2.19 -10.46 -12.54
N ALA A 362 1.34 -10.24 -11.53
CA ALA A 362 1.78 -10.32 -10.13
C ALA A 362 2.26 -11.73 -9.75
N ALA A 363 1.62 -12.77 -10.26
CA ALA A 363 2.10 -14.14 -10.07
C ALA A 363 3.53 -14.33 -10.61
N LYS A 364 3.81 -13.79 -11.81
CA LYS A 364 5.13 -13.84 -12.44
C LYS A 364 6.17 -13.02 -11.65
N GLU A 365 5.84 -11.78 -11.28
CA GLU A 365 6.75 -10.87 -10.57
C GLU A 365 7.10 -11.38 -9.16
N TYR A 366 6.11 -11.88 -8.42
CA TYR A 366 6.29 -12.31 -7.03
C TYR A 366 6.59 -13.80 -6.88
N GLY A 367 6.63 -14.56 -7.98
CA GLY A 367 6.87 -16.00 -7.98
C GLY A 367 5.76 -16.81 -7.29
N TRP A 368 4.52 -16.31 -7.28
CA TRP A 368 3.39 -17.00 -6.65
C TRP A 368 2.81 -18.08 -7.54
N LYS A 369 2.48 -19.22 -6.94
CA LYS A 369 1.68 -20.27 -7.58
C LYS A 369 0.21 -19.99 -7.36
N LEU A 370 -0.40 -19.27 -8.29
CA LEU A 370 -1.83 -18.93 -8.21
C LEU A 370 -2.70 -19.98 -8.90
N ASN A 371 -3.79 -20.37 -8.25
CA ASN A 371 -4.84 -21.18 -8.86
C ASN A 371 -5.93 -20.25 -9.44
N LYS A 372 -5.78 -19.89 -10.73
CA LYS A 372 -6.71 -19.00 -11.45
C LYS A 372 -8.17 -19.49 -11.42
N PRO A 373 -8.49 -20.77 -11.71
CA PRO A 373 -9.83 -21.31 -11.53
C PRO A 373 -10.39 -21.11 -10.12
N SER A 374 -9.59 -21.35 -9.08
CA SER A 374 -10.03 -21.17 -7.70
C SER A 374 -10.28 -19.70 -7.37
N ILE A 375 -9.48 -18.76 -7.88
CA ILE A 375 -9.71 -17.31 -7.71
C ILE A 375 -11.07 -16.91 -8.29
N ALA A 376 -11.36 -17.34 -9.52
CA ALA A 376 -12.66 -17.08 -10.14
C ALA A 376 -13.81 -17.72 -9.34
N LEU A 377 -13.63 -18.96 -8.88
CA LEU A 377 -14.59 -19.67 -8.04
C LEU A 377 -14.89 -18.91 -6.74
N MET A 378 -13.86 -18.43 -6.05
CA MET A 378 -14.00 -17.68 -4.80
C MET A 378 -14.85 -16.41 -4.96
N TRP A 379 -14.94 -15.86 -6.16
CA TRP A 379 -15.75 -14.67 -6.42
C TRP A 379 -17.19 -15.00 -6.88
N ARG A 380 -17.50 -16.26 -7.22
CA ARG A 380 -18.84 -16.64 -7.70
C ARG A 380 -19.95 -16.44 -6.67
N GLY A 381 -19.62 -16.47 -5.39
CA GLY A 381 -20.58 -16.33 -4.29
C GLY A 381 -19.95 -15.64 -3.08
N GLY A 382 -20.80 -15.15 -2.18
CA GLY A 382 -20.39 -14.54 -0.91
C GLY A 382 -19.76 -13.16 -1.02
N CYS A 383 -19.05 -12.82 -2.09
CA CYS A 383 -18.45 -11.49 -2.28
C CYS A 383 -19.42 -10.46 -2.89
N ILE A 384 -19.00 -9.19 -2.96
CA ILE A 384 -19.81 -8.10 -3.53
C ILE A 384 -19.98 -8.25 -5.05
N ILE A 385 -18.93 -8.64 -5.76
CA ILE A 385 -18.95 -8.77 -7.22
C ILE A 385 -19.59 -10.08 -7.74
N ARG A 386 -20.26 -10.84 -6.87
CA ARG A 386 -20.86 -12.13 -7.21
C ARG A 386 -21.88 -11.99 -8.34
N SER A 387 -21.81 -12.88 -9.32
CA SER A 387 -22.61 -12.81 -10.55
C SER A 387 -22.59 -14.13 -11.32
N VAL A 388 -23.60 -14.35 -12.16
CA VAL A 388 -23.61 -15.46 -13.13
C VAL A 388 -22.39 -15.38 -14.06
N PHE A 389 -21.97 -14.15 -14.40
CA PHE A 389 -20.78 -13.86 -15.20
C PHE A 389 -19.50 -14.56 -14.72
N LEU A 390 -19.32 -14.72 -13.40
CA LEU A 390 -18.13 -15.39 -12.84
C LEU A 390 -18.13 -16.91 -13.04
N LYS A 391 -19.28 -17.52 -13.33
CA LYS A 391 -19.34 -18.94 -13.74
C LYS A 391 -18.60 -19.14 -15.06
N GLU A 392 -18.78 -18.23 -16.02
CA GLU A 392 -18.12 -18.27 -17.33
C GLU A 392 -16.61 -18.05 -17.22
N ILE A 393 -16.17 -17.15 -16.34
CA ILE A 393 -14.73 -16.95 -16.07
C ILE A 393 -14.11 -18.21 -15.46
N THR A 394 -14.83 -18.84 -14.52
CA THR A 394 -14.38 -20.09 -13.90
C THR A 394 -14.31 -21.20 -14.93
N ALA A 395 -15.30 -21.32 -15.82
CA ALA A 395 -15.32 -22.30 -16.91
C ALA A 395 -14.16 -22.08 -17.89
N ALA A 396 -13.89 -20.82 -18.27
CA ALA A 396 -12.80 -20.47 -19.17
C ALA A 396 -11.44 -20.91 -18.61
N TYR A 397 -11.14 -20.60 -17.34
CA TYR A 397 -9.87 -21.02 -16.72
C TYR A 397 -9.81 -22.51 -16.36
N ARG A 398 -10.95 -23.18 -16.15
CA ARG A 398 -10.98 -24.65 -15.99
C ARG A 398 -10.65 -25.35 -17.32
N ALA A 399 -11.14 -24.83 -18.44
CA ALA A 399 -10.86 -25.35 -19.76
C ALA A 399 -9.42 -25.08 -20.21
N ASP A 400 -8.91 -23.88 -19.95
CA ASP A 400 -7.54 -23.47 -20.23
C ASP A 400 -6.95 -22.70 -19.02
N PRO A 401 -6.25 -23.40 -18.11
CA PRO A 401 -5.60 -22.77 -16.97
C PRO A 401 -4.52 -21.77 -17.36
N ASP A 402 -3.95 -21.88 -18.56
CA ASP A 402 -2.87 -21.02 -19.06
C ASP A 402 -3.38 -19.87 -19.94
N LEU A 403 -4.70 -19.72 -20.07
CA LEU A 403 -5.35 -18.66 -20.83
C LEU A 403 -4.75 -17.29 -20.49
N GLU A 404 -4.11 -16.68 -21.49
CA GLU A 404 -3.40 -15.41 -21.33
C GLU A 404 -4.36 -14.27 -20.99
N ASN A 405 -5.48 -14.20 -21.72
CA ASN A 405 -6.49 -13.16 -21.57
C ASN A 405 -7.89 -13.75 -21.76
N LEU A 406 -8.84 -13.32 -20.93
CA LEU A 406 -10.25 -13.72 -21.04
C LEU A 406 -10.83 -13.44 -22.44
N LEU A 407 -10.34 -12.41 -23.13
CA LEU A 407 -10.82 -12.04 -24.47
C LEU A 407 -10.50 -13.07 -25.56
N PHE A 408 -9.59 -14.02 -25.31
CA PHE A 408 -9.30 -15.10 -26.26
C PHE A 408 -10.24 -16.30 -26.12
N ASN A 409 -10.96 -16.41 -25.02
CA ASN A 409 -11.96 -17.46 -24.84
C ASN A 409 -13.20 -17.18 -25.72
N ASP A 410 -13.75 -18.23 -26.31
CA ASP A 410 -14.83 -18.13 -27.31
C ASP A 410 -16.10 -17.46 -26.79
N PHE A 411 -16.46 -17.69 -25.52
CA PHE A 411 -17.63 -17.06 -24.92
C PHE A 411 -17.48 -15.54 -24.87
N PHE A 412 -16.38 -15.03 -24.30
CA PHE A 412 -16.16 -13.58 -24.15
C PHE A 412 -15.90 -12.91 -25.49
N LYS A 413 -15.19 -13.58 -26.41
CA LYS A 413 -14.98 -13.10 -27.78
C LYS A 413 -16.31 -12.89 -28.50
N LYS A 414 -17.22 -13.87 -28.43
CA LYS A 414 -18.55 -13.76 -29.02
C LYS A 414 -19.35 -12.62 -28.36
N ALA A 415 -19.37 -12.57 -27.03
CA ALA A 415 -20.08 -11.55 -26.28
C ALA A 415 -19.65 -10.12 -26.65
N ILE A 416 -18.35 -9.86 -26.77
CA ILE A 416 -17.86 -8.53 -27.20
C ILE A 416 -18.21 -8.26 -28.66
N HIS A 417 -18.09 -9.23 -29.55
CA HIS A 417 -18.42 -9.02 -30.97
C HIS A 417 -19.90 -8.70 -31.18
N ASP A 418 -20.79 -9.31 -30.39
CA ASP A 418 -22.23 -9.03 -30.41
C ASP A 418 -22.54 -7.65 -29.79
N ALA A 419 -21.76 -7.22 -28.79
CA ALA A 419 -22.00 -5.98 -28.04
C ALA A 419 -21.37 -4.72 -28.68
N GLN A 420 -20.32 -4.86 -29.48
CA GLN A 420 -19.45 -3.73 -29.86
C GLN A 420 -20.14 -2.60 -30.63
N GLU A 421 -21.18 -2.87 -31.41
CA GLU A 421 -21.90 -1.84 -32.17
C GLU A 421 -22.66 -0.92 -31.21
N GLY A 422 -23.58 -1.48 -30.42
CA GLY A 422 -24.33 -0.73 -29.41
C GLY A 422 -23.43 -0.08 -28.37
N TRP A 423 -22.30 -0.73 -28.01
CA TRP A 423 -21.31 -0.14 -27.12
C TRP A 423 -20.67 1.14 -27.68
N ARG A 424 -20.26 1.13 -28.96
CA ARG A 424 -19.70 2.30 -29.65
C ARG A 424 -20.72 3.41 -29.75
N ASP A 425 -21.96 3.09 -30.09
CA ASP A 425 -23.04 4.06 -30.22
C ASP A 425 -23.32 4.77 -28.90
N VAL A 426 -23.36 4.03 -27.79
CA VAL A 426 -23.56 4.60 -26.44
C VAL A 426 -22.40 5.54 -26.07
N VAL A 427 -21.14 5.13 -26.28
CA VAL A 427 -19.98 5.96 -25.95
C VAL A 427 -19.95 7.24 -26.81
N ALA A 428 -20.18 7.10 -28.12
CA ALA A 428 -20.20 8.23 -29.05
C ALA A 428 -21.36 9.20 -28.74
N TRP A 429 -22.54 8.66 -28.42
CA TRP A 429 -23.70 9.45 -28.05
C TRP A 429 -23.50 10.19 -26.73
N ALA A 430 -22.99 9.50 -25.69
CA ALA A 430 -22.73 10.11 -24.39
C ALA A 430 -21.73 11.27 -24.48
N ALA A 431 -20.68 11.12 -25.29
CA ALA A 431 -19.72 12.18 -25.57
C ALA A 431 -20.38 13.40 -26.24
N LYS A 432 -21.24 13.18 -27.26
CA LYS A 432 -22.01 14.26 -27.91
C LYS A 432 -23.01 14.92 -26.97
N ALA A 433 -23.60 14.16 -26.05
CA ALA A 433 -24.59 14.64 -25.08
C ALA A 433 -23.96 15.32 -23.85
N GLY A 434 -22.64 15.26 -23.68
CA GLY A 434 -21.96 15.80 -22.50
C GLY A 434 -22.24 15.02 -21.21
N ILE A 435 -22.48 13.70 -21.32
CA ILE A 435 -22.64 12.79 -20.19
C ILE A 435 -21.32 12.05 -19.98
N PRO A 436 -20.67 12.19 -18.81
CA PRO A 436 -19.36 11.60 -18.56
C PRO A 436 -19.47 10.08 -18.40
N THR A 437 -18.77 9.35 -19.27
CA THR A 437 -18.71 7.88 -19.24
C THR A 437 -17.26 7.37 -19.22
N PRO A 438 -16.45 7.75 -18.20
CA PRO A 438 -15.03 7.43 -18.18
C PRO A 438 -14.75 5.92 -18.21
N ALA A 439 -15.55 5.09 -17.53
CA ALA A 439 -15.38 3.65 -17.51
C ALA A 439 -15.79 2.99 -18.84
N PHE A 440 -16.93 3.38 -19.45
CA PHE A 440 -17.28 2.88 -20.79
C PHE A 440 -16.26 3.30 -21.85
N SER A 441 -15.82 4.56 -21.79
CA SER A 441 -14.88 5.13 -22.77
C SER A 441 -13.50 4.45 -22.70
N THR A 442 -12.96 4.27 -21.50
CA THR A 442 -11.63 3.63 -21.33
C THR A 442 -11.66 2.14 -21.63
N ALA A 443 -12.77 1.45 -21.35
CA ALA A 443 -12.92 0.06 -21.72
C ALA A 443 -12.94 -0.12 -23.25
N LEU A 444 -13.63 0.76 -23.98
CA LEU A 444 -13.66 0.72 -25.44
C LEU A 444 -12.29 1.04 -26.03
N ALA A 445 -11.62 2.07 -25.50
CA ALA A 445 -10.26 2.42 -25.90
C ALA A 445 -9.26 1.30 -25.63
N PHE A 446 -9.36 0.59 -24.50
CA PHE A 446 -8.55 -0.58 -24.20
C PHE A 446 -8.83 -1.71 -25.19
N PHE A 447 -10.09 -2.03 -25.47
CA PHE A 447 -10.46 -3.09 -26.41
C PHE A 447 -9.88 -2.83 -27.81
N ASP A 448 -10.08 -1.62 -28.33
CA ASP A 448 -9.53 -1.20 -29.63
C ASP A 448 -8.00 -1.15 -29.62
N GLY A 449 -7.39 -0.73 -28.51
CA GLY A 449 -5.94 -0.76 -28.33
C GLY A 449 -5.38 -2.17 -28.34
N TYR A 450 -6.01 -3.10 -27.60
CA TYR A 450 -5.54 -4.47 -27.41
C TYR A 450 -5.64 -5.31 -28.69
N ARG A 451 -6.69 -5.11 -29.50
CA ARG A 451 -6.88 -5.84 -30.76
C ARG A 451 -6.08 -5.28 -31.95
N THR A 452 -5.43 -4.15 -31.79
CA THR A 452 -4.70 -3.47 -32.87
C THR A 452 -3.26 -3.98 -32.95
N LYS A 453 -2.90 -4.63 -34.07
CA LYS A 453 -1.54 -5.15 -34.32
C LYS A 453 -0.48 -4.05 -34.16
N ASP A 454 -0.72 -2.89 -34.76
CA ASP A 454 0.24 -1.80 -34.88
C ASP A 454 -0.32 -0.50 -34.27
N LEU A 455 0.11 -0.17 -33.06
CA LEU A 455 -0.29 1.04 -32.36
C LEU A 455 0.61 2.25 -32.71
N PRO A 456 0.16 3.49 -32.49
CA PRO A 456 0.96 4.70 -32.73
C PRO A 456 2.15 4.89 -31.77
N ALA A 457 2.49 3.87 -30.95
CA ALA A 457 3.64 3.89 -30.07
C ALA A 457 4.99 3.94 -30.83
N ASN A 458 5.01 3.64 -32.13
CA ASN A 458 6.16 3.86 -33.00
C ASN A 458 6.56 5.34 -33.07
N LEU A 459 5.60 6.27 -33.18
CA LEU A 459 5.88 7.70 -33.15
C LEU A 459 6.38 8.15 -31.77
N LEU A 460 5.81 7.60 -30.70
CA LEU A 460 6.27 7.84 -29.33
C LEU A 460 7.74 7.42 -29.16
N GLN A 461 8.13 6.25 -29.69
CA GLN A 461 9.53 5.80 -29.70
C GLN A 461 10.43 6.73 -30.52
N ALA A 462 9.99 7.13 -31.72
CA ALA A 462 10.74 8.08 -32.56
C ALA A 462 10.95 9.43 -31.86
N GLN A 463 9.92 9.97 -31.19
CA GLN A 463 10.03 11.20 -30.39
C GLN A 463 11.05 11.04 -29.26
N ARG A 464 10.98 9.95 -28.48
CA ARG A 464 11.92 9.65 -27.39
C ARG A 464 13.36 9.55 -27.89
N ASP A 465 13.58 8.90 -29.02
CA ASP A 465 14.90 8.82 -29.63
C ASP A 465 15.36 10.17 -30.17
N TYR A 466 14.45 10.97 -30.74
CA TYR A 466 14.73 12.30 -31.26
C TYR A 466 15.26 13.26 -30.20
N PHE A 467 14.53 13.45 -29.09
CA PHE A 467 14.93 14.45 -28.09
C PHE A 467 15.93 13.92 -27.05
N GLY A 468 16.01 12.59 -26.87
CA GLY A 468 16.69 11.98 -25.73
C GLY A 468 17.63 10.84 -26.07
N ALA A 469 17.82 10.50 -27.35
CA ALA A 469 18.64 9.38 -27.81
C ALA A 469 18.30 8.06 -27.08
N HIS A 470 17.01 7.87 -26.79
CA HIS A 470 16.50 6.75 -26.01
C HIS A 470 16.47 5.42 -26.76
N THR A 471 16.84 5.38 -28.05
CA THR A 471 16.83 4.19 -28.91
C THR A 471 15.44 3.58 -29.13
N PHE A 472 15.31 2.75 -30.16
CA PHE A 472 14.09 1.98 -30.47
C PHE A 472 14.44 0.65 -31.14
N LEU A 473 13.48 -0.28 -31.18
CA LEU A 473 13.58 -1.52 -31.95
C LEU A 473 12.87 -1.36 -33.31
N VAL A 474 13.44 -1.93 -34.37
CA VAL A 474 12.78 -2.05 -35.67
C VAL A 474 11.90 -3.29 -35.71
N LYS A 475 10.76 -3.21 -36.40
CA LYS A 475 9.88 -4.36 -36.55
C LYS A 475 10.57 -5.46 -37.36
N PRO A 476 10.38 -6.74 -37.03
CA PRO A 476 11.04 -7.86 -37.73
C PRO A 476 10.90 -7.78 -39.25
N GLU A 477 9.72 -7.42 -39.77
CA GLU A 477 9.45 -7.30 -41.20
C GLU A 477 10.19 -6.16 -41.92
N TYR A 478 10.79 -5.22 -41.18
CA TYR A 478 11.57 -4.10 -41.73
C TYR A 478 13.06 -4.16 -41.34
N ALA A 479 13.49 -5.23 -40.69
CA ALA A 479 14.89 -5.40 -40.30
C ALA A 479 15.82 -5.46 -41.52
N ASN A 480 16.96 -4.81 -41.43
CA ASN A 480 17.98 -4.78 -42.49
C ASN A 480 19.40 -4.66 -41.89
N ALA A 481 20.42 -4.51 -42.73
CA ALA A 481 21.81 -4.43 -42.29
C ALA A 481 22.10 -3.22 -41.39
N ASP A 482 21.43 -2.08 -41.63
CA ASP A 482 21.60 -0.85 -40.85
C ASP A 482 20.77 -0.90 -39.55
N HIS A 483 19.64 -1.62 -39.57
CA HIS A 483 18.71 -1.76 -38.46
C HIS A 483 18.31 -3.23 -38.25
N PRO A 484 19.18 -4.04 -37.62
CA PRO A 484 18.92 -5.46 -37.42
C PRO A 484 17.82 -5.71 -36.39
N GLU A 485 17.09 -6.81 -36.56
CA GLU A 485 16.06 -7.26 -35.62
C GLU A 485 16.64 -7.46 -34.22
N GLY A 486 15.86 -7.13 -33.19
CA GLY A 486 16.25 -7.31 -31.79
C GLY A 486 17.34 -6.35 -31.30
N THR A 487 17.79 -5.40 -32.13
CA THR A 487 18.85 -4.43 -31.76
C THR A 487 18.28 -3.04 -31.56
N TYR A 488 18.62 -2.43 -30.41
CA TYR A 488 18.27 -1.04 -30.11
C TYR A 488 19.06 -0.08 -31.01
N THR A 489 18.32 0.62 -31.88
CA THR A 489 18.82 1.57 -32.87
C THR A 489 18.64 3.00 -32.37
N HIS A 490 19.64 3.85 -32.58
CA HIS A 490 19.54 5.30 -32.43
C HIS A 490 19.69 5.97 -33.80
N ILE A 491 18.87 6.96 -34.09
CA ILE A 491 18.98 7.78 -35.31
C ILE A 491 19.42 9.19 -34.94
N ASN A 492 20.37 9.74 -35.69
CA ASN A 492 20.68 11.16 -35.61
C ASN A 492 19.65 11.98 -36.41
N TRP A 493 18.49 12.20 -35.79
CA TRP A 493 17.36 12.87 -36.44
C TRP A 493 17.64 14.31 -36.89
N THR A 494 18.59 15.00 -36.25
CA THR A 494 18.88 16.41 -36.51
C THR A 494 20.02 16.64 -37.49
N GLY A 495 20.77 15.58 -37.85
CA GLY A 495 22.05 15.65 -38.56
C GLY A 495 23.16 16.38 -37.79
N ARG A 496 22.90 16.81 -36.54
CA ARG A 496 23.79 17.60 -35.69
C ARG A 496 24.02 16.96 -34.32
N GLY A 497 23.26 15.92 -33.97
CA GLY A 497 23.45 15.12 -32.77
C GLY A 497 24.67 14.20 -32.91
N GLY A 498 25.28 13.83 -31.78
CA GLY A 498 26.34 12.81 -31.76
C GLY A 498 25.78 11.38 -31.80
N ASN A 499 26.63 10.40 -32.13
CA ASN A 499 26.25 8.96 -32.16
C ASN A 499 26.13 8.33 -30.75
N VAL A 500 25.96 9.15 -29.71
CA VAL A 500 25.92 8.70 -28.31
C VAL A 500 24.47 8.47 -27.93
N SER A 501 24.12 7.21 -27.64
CA SER A 501 22.78 6.84 -27.19
C SER A 501 22.73 6.58 -25.68
N ALA A 502 21.54 6.75 -25.10
CA ALA A 502 21.29 6.35 -23.73
C ALA A 502 21.34 4.82 -23.64
N LYS A 503 22.19 4.27 -22.76
CA LYS A 503 22.16 2.83 -22.45
C LYS A 503 20.85 2.52 -21.72
N ILE A 504 19.88 1.93 -22.40
CA ILE A 504 18.74 1.31 -21.71
C ILE A 504 19.30 0.13 -20.91
N LYS A 505 19.27 0.22 -19.57
CA LYS A 505 19.28 -0.99 -18.74
C LYS A 505 17.89 -1.60 -18.87
N SER A 506 17.73 -2.57 -19.77
CA SER A 506 16.50 -3.33 -19.87
C SER A 506 16.33 -4.16 -18.60
N ALA A 507 15.61 -3.60 -17.63
CA ALA A 507 14.86 -4.42 -16.69
C ALA A 507 13.51 -4.66 -17.36
N LEU A 508 13.26 -5.94 -17.68
CA LEU A 508 11.99 -6.51 -18.15
C LEU A 508 11.66 -6.43 -19.66
N LEU A 509 11.13 -7.57 -20.14
CA LEU A 509 10.60 -7.92 -21.48
C LEU A 509 11.57 -8.38 -22.58
N ILE A 510 11.92 -9.67 -22.55
CA ILE A 510 11.69 -10.57 -23.69
C ILE A 510 11.16 -11.91 -23.13
N ALA A 511 9.85 -12.13 -23.23
CA ALA A 511 9.29 -13.48 -23.23
C ALA A 511 8.99 -13.80 -24.70
N LEU A 512 9.89 -14.55 -25.34
CA LEU A 512 9.60 -15.22 -26.60
C LEU A 512 9.33 -16.70 -26.27
N PRO A 513 8.19 -17.28 -26.69
CA PRO A 513 7.99 -18.72 -26.61
C PRO A 513 8.71 -19.33 -27.82
N LEU A 514 9.97 -19.72 -27.66
CA LEU A 514 10.62 -20.63 -28.61
C LEU A 514 10.49 -22.05 -28.07
N GLY A 515 9.90 -22.90 -28.90
CA GLY A 515 9.39 -24.22 -28.55
C GLY A 515 10.42 -25.15 -27.92
N THR A 516 9.89 -26.03 -27.07
CA THR A 516 10.54 -27.23 -26.57
C THR A 516 11.01 -28.13 -27.70
N THR A 517 12.31 -28.16 -27.99
CA THR A 517 13.11 -29.34 -28.35
C THR A 517 14.56 -28.90 -28.59
N TYR A 518 15.52 -29.77 -28.26
CA TYR A 518 16.99 -29.57 -28.31
C TYR A 518 17.65 -28.90 -27.08
N PHE A 519 17.81 -29.66 -26.00
CA PHE A 519 19.08 -30.33 -25.67
C PHE A 519 18.94 -31.01 -24.30
N ARG A 520 18.96 -32.33 -24.31
CA ARG A 520 19.06 -33.19 -23.12
C ARG A 520 20.48 -33.77 -23.13
N ASN A 521 21.13 -33.69 -21.97
CA ASN A 521 22.35 -34.41 -21.55
C ASN A 521 23.70 -33.90 -22.08
N LEU A 522 24.46 -33.26 -21.18
CA LEU A 522 25.78 -33.71 -20.69
C LEU A 522 26.08 -32.93 -19.37
N TYR A 523 26.20 -33.66 -18.26
CA TYR A 523 26.60 -33.21 -16.90
C TYR A 523 28.10 -32.79 -16.83
N PRO A 524 28.68 -32.34 -15.69
CA PRO A 524 28.21 -31.49 -14.58
C PRO A 524 29.20 -30.33 -14.18
N ASP A 525 28.65 -29.25 -13.62
CA ASP A 525 29.25 -28.30 -12.63
C ASP A 525 30.55 -27.52 -12.95
N PRO A 526 30.89 -26.44 -12.20
CA PRO A 526 30.98 -25.09 -12.75
C PRO A 526 32.41 -24.52 -12.64
N VAL A 527 32.68 -23.37 -13.27
CA VAL A 527 33.67 -22.32 -12.90
C VAL A 527 34.19 -21.62 -14.15
N SER A 528 34.15 -20.28 -14.07
CA SER A 528 34.93 -19.29 -14.84
C SER A 528 34.62 -19.08 -16.33
N ARG A 529 34.15 -17.87 -16.65
CA ARG A 529 35.00 -16.84 -17.29
C ARG A 529 34.23 -15.52 -17.46
N ALA A 530 34.70 -14.51 -16.75
CA ALA A 530 34.43 -13.12 -17.03
C ALA A 530 35.05 -12.74 -18.39
N PHE A 531 34.28 -12.10 -19.27
CA PHE A 531 34.82 -11.41 -20.44
C PHE A 531 35.19 -9.97 -20.04
N TYR A 532 36.49 -9.71 -19.99
CA TYR A 532 37.07 -8.36 -20.01
C TYR A 532 36.99 -7.79 -21.43
N ILE A 533 36.49 -6.56 -21.60
CA ILE A 533 36.81 -5.73 -22.78
C ILE A 533 37.95 -4.79 -22.36
N ARG A 534 39.15 -5.09 -22.87
CA ARG A 534 40.35 -4.25 -22.83
C ARG A 534 40.38 -3.45 -24.13
N PHE A 535 40.42 -2.13 -24.06
CA PHE A 535 40.85 -1.31 -25.22
C PHE A 535 42.38 -1.22 -25.22
N PRO A 536 43.06 -1.47 -26.37
CA PRO A 536 44.51 -1.40 -26.44
C PRO A 536 44.99 0.07 -26.42
N LYS A 537 46.07 0.30 -25.68
CA LYS A 537 47.01 1.41 -25.91
C LYS A 537 48.12 0.87 -26.79
N ASP A 538 48.40 1.49 -27.95
CA ASP A 538 49.77 1.87 -28.32
C ASP A 538 49.82 2.76 -29.60
N PRO A 539 50.99 3.27 -30.06
CA PRO A 539 51.20 4.71 -30.25
C PRO A 539 51.65 5.05 -31.70
N ALA A 540 52.10 6.29 -31.91
CA ALA A 540 52.73 6.85 -33.11
C ALA A 540 51.78 7.32 -34.23
N VAL A 541 51.79 8.62 -34.50
CA VAL A 541 52.34 9.26 -35.73
C VAL A 541 52.22 10.80 -35.58
N GLU A 542 53.23 11.47 -36.13
CA GLU A 542 53.70 12.84 -35.93
C GLU A 542 52.85 14.02 -36.47
N HIS A 543 53.11 15.19 -35.86
CA HIS A 543 53.21 16.55 -36.43
C HIS A 543 52.15 17.15 -37.38
N ARG A 544 51.51 18.26 -36.92
CA ARG A 544 51.69 19.68 -37.35
C ARG A 544 50.63 20.57 -36.66
N ARG A 545 51.03 21.62 -35.91
CA ARG A 545 50.86 23.08 -36.19
C ARG A 545 49.44 23.45 -36.66
N GLU A 546 48.66 24.36 -36.05
CA GLU A 546 48.90 25.79 -35.73
C GLU A 546 47.92 26.26 -34.63
N ARG A 547 48.38 26.92 -33.55
CA ARG A 547 48.24 28.37 -33.29
C ARG A 547 46.95 29.04 -33.81
N GLN A 548 46.07 29.42 -32.88
CA GLN A 548 45.69 30.83 -32.74
C GLN A 548 45.45 31.17 -31.26
N ALA A 549 45.99 32.32 -30.89
CA ALA A 549 46.14 32.84 -29.55
C ALA A 549 45.17 34.01 -29.30
N LEU A 550 45.28 34.57 -28.09
CA LEU A 550 44.58 35.69 -27.45
C LEU A 550 43.34 35.25 -26.66
N ASP A 551 43.22 35.52 -25.36
CA ASP A 551 43.78 36.65 -24.61
C ASP A 551 44.16 36.25 -23.18
N CYS A 552 45.29 36.77 -22.72
CA CYS A 552 45.85 36.59 -21.40
C CYS A 552 45.74 37.92 -20.65
N ARG A 553 45.21 37.90 -19.42
CA ARG A 553 45.63 38.86 -18.40
C ARG A 553 46.12 38.09 -17.18
N ASN A 554 47.46 38.02 -17.08
CA ASN A 554 48.27 38.53 -15.96
C ASN A 554 47.50 38.77 -14.65
N CYS A 555 47.96 38.42 -13.46
CA CYS A 555 49.28 38.20 -12.85
C CYS A 555 48.92 37.73 -11.40
N ALA A 556 49.71 37.08 -10.55
CA ALA A 556 51.15 37.02 -10.40
C ALA A 556 51.50 36.00 -9.27
N VAL A 557 52.70 35.40 -9.40
CA VAL A 557 53.71 35.10 -8.35
C VAL A 557 53.41 33.93 -7.39
N ARG A 558 54.07 32.75 -7.46
CA ARG A 558 55.50 32.32 -7.44
C ARG A 558 56.07 32.05 -6.03
N LEU A 559 56.93 31.01 -6.02
CA LEU A 559 58.07 30.64 -5.14
C LEU A 559 57.73 29.67 -3.98
N ASN A 560 58.13 28.39 -4.07
CA ASN A 560 59.47 27.76 -3.82
C ASN A 560 59.61 27.40 -2.32
N CYS A 561 60.34 26.38 -1.86
CA CYS A 561 61.03 25.20 -2.38
C CYS A 561 61.38 24.35 -1.12
N ALA A 562 61.51 23.04 -1.32
CA ALA A 562 62.30 22.03 -0.57
C ALA A 562 62.87 22.33 0.84
N LEU A 563 62.68 21.39 1.78
CA LEU A 563 63.78 20.61 2.39
C LEU A 563 63.24 19.44 3.25
N ASP A 564 63.92 18.31 3.08
CA ASP A 564 63.78 17.04 3.78
C ASP A 564 64.33 17.14 5.21
N MET A 565 63.68 16.56 6.22
CA MET A 565 64.30 16.01 7.45
C MET A 565 63.24 15.30 8.33
N ALA A 566 63.51 14.03 8.62
CA ALA A 566 62.78 13.22 9.58
C ALA A 566 62.89 13.76 11.01
N SER A 567 61.78 13.87 11.73
CA SER A 567 61.78 13.80 13.20
C SER A 567 60.47 13.20 13.73
N LYS A 568 60.63 12.25 14.66
CA LYS A 568 59.55 11.62 15.43
C LYS A 568 58.93 12.65 16.38
N THR A 569 57.66 12.99 16.19
CA THR A 569 56.82 13.62 17.22
C THR A 569 55.39 13.09 17.10
N PRO A 570 54.63 12.96 18.21
CA PRO A 570 53.26 12.48 18.17
C PRO A 570 52.41 13.50 17.40
N ALA A 571 51.65 13.04 16.40
CA ALA A 571 50.74 13.90 15.66
C ALA A 571 49.78 14.64 16.63
N PRO A 572 49.61 15.97 16.50
CA PRO A 572 48.69 16.70 17.35
C PRO A 572 47.27 16.21 17.09
N LYS A 573 46.55 15.80 18.14
CA LYS A 573 45.11 15.55 18.07
C LYS A 573 44.43 16.89 17.83
N VAL A 574 43.91 17.11 16.62
CA VAL A 574 43.10 18.29 16.31
C VAL A 574 41.65 17.98 16.64
N PRO A 575 41.06 18.54 17.71
CA PRO A 575 39.63 18.46 17.92
C PRO A 575 38.94 19.29 16.83
N VAL A 576 38.16 18.66 15.97
CA VAL A 576 37.32 19.35 15.00
C VAL A 576 35.94 19.52 15.64
N VAL A 577 35.68 20.72 16.16
CA VAL A 577 34.37 21.09 16.68
C VAL A 577 33.50 21.49 15.49
N LEU A 578 32.37 20.80 15.31
CA LEU A 578 31.38 21.15 14.30
C LEU A 578 30.74 22.52 14.69
N PRO A 579 30.71 23.52 13.80
CA PRO A 579 30.14 24.82 14.13
C PRO A 579 28.63 24.70 14.43
N LYS A 580 28.17 25.43 15.46
CA LYS A 580 26.74 25.67 15.64
C LYS A 580 26.27 26.53 14.46
N LYS A 581 25.03 26.28 13.99
CA LYS A 581 24.45 26.83 12.76
C LYS A 581 24.42 28.37 12.66
N ASP A 582 24.80 29.10 13.72
CA ASP A 582 24.55 30.53 13.90
C ASP A 582 25.81 31.39 14.23
N ASP A 583 27.05 30.94 13.98
CA ASP A 583 28.27 31.76 14.17
C ASP A 583 28.84 32.30 12.84
N PRO A 584 28.77 33.62 12.55
CA PRO A 584 29.10 34.16 11.22
C PRO A 584 30.58 34.52 10.99
N THR A 585 31.51 34.25 11.91
CA THR A 585 32.84 34.93 11.91
C THR A 585 34.10 34.10 11.66
N SER A 586 34.02 32.81 11.32
CA SER A 586 35.21 32.02 10.93
C SER A 586 35.25 31.73 9.42
N TRP A 587 36.43 31.89 8.81
CA TRP A 587 36.75 31.55 7.42
C TRP A 587 36.69 30.03 7.10
N SER A 588 36.18 29.22 8.04
CA SER A 588 35.84 27.80 7.87
C SER A 588 34.34 27.55 7.63
N THR A 589 33.52 28.60 7.46
CA THR A 589 32.05 28.51 7.26
C THR A 589 31.61 28.07 5.86
N GLN A 590 32.52 27.68 4.96
CA GLN A 590 32.16 27.21 3.62
C GLN A 590 32.09 25.69 3.45
N MET A 591 32.46 24.89 4.47
CA MET A 591 32.38 23.42 4.37
C MET A 591 31.32 22.86 5.31
N SER A 592 30.41 22.07 4.76
CA SER A 592 29.43 21.28 5.49
C SER A 592 30.09 20.21 6.37
N HIS A 593 29.42 19.78 7.44
CA HIS A 593 29.94 18.75 8.35
C HIS A 593 30.36 17.47 7.64
N SER A 594 29.69 17.16 6.54
CA SER A 594 29.99 16.03 5.69
C SER A 594 31.25 16.19 4.85
N GLU A 595 31.50 17.37 4.28
CA GLU A 595 32.72 17.63 3.51
C GLU A 595 33.95 17.49 4.41
N VAL A 596 33.86 17.97 5.65
CA VAL A 596 34.91 17.80 6.65
C VAL A 596 35.12 16.32 6.99
N LEU A 597 34.05 15.53 7.20
CA LEU A 597 34.17 14.10 7.51
C LEU A 597 34.62 13.25 6.30
N LYS A 598 34.28 13.64 5.07
CA LYS A 598 34.76 13.00 3.83
C LYS A 598 36.28 13.09 3.71
N THR A 599 36.90 14.19 4.15
CA THR A 599 38.36 14.31 4.18
C THR A 599 39.05 13.40 5.20
N ALA A 600 38.29 12.87 6.18
CA ALA A 600 38.81 11.99 7.21
C ALA A 600 38.56 10.49 6.92
N ILE A 601 37.99 10.14 5.75
CA ILE A 601 37.76 8.74 5.36
C ILE A 601 39.10 7.97 5.37
N GLY A 602 39.08 6.75 5.91
CA GLY A 602 40.25 5.91 6.14
C GLY A 602 41.02 6.21 7.42
N SER A 603 40.72 7.32 8.10
CA SER A 603 41.34 7.66 9.39
C SER A 603 40.67 6.93 10.55
N LYS A 604 41.44 6.67 11.62
CA LYS A 604 40.83 6.26 12.89
C LYS A 604 40.23 7.50 13.54
N VAL A 605 38.93 7.46 13.81
CA VAL A 605 38.18 8.57 14.42
C VAL A 605 37.57 8.14 15.75
N ARG A 606 37.43 9.11 16.65
CA ARG A 606 36.66 9.01 17.89
C ARG A 606 35.45 9.94 17.77
N VAL A 607 34.25 9.39 17.93
CA VAL A 607 32.98 10.10 17.77
C VAL A 607 32.26 10.14 19.11
N LEU A 608 31.91 11.34 19.55
CA LEU A 608 31.06 11.54 20.72
C LEU A 608 29.61 11.70 20.25
N THR A 609 28.69 10.92 20.83
CA THR A 609 27.27 10.99 20.47
C THR A 609 26.44 11.69 21.53
N ASN A 610 25.30 12.24 21.12
CA ASN A 610 24.36 12.93 22.02
C ASN A 610 23.41 11.98 22.79
N PHE A 611 23.61 10.66 22.74
CA PHE A 611 22.82 9.67 23.48
C PHE A 611 23.40 9.35 24.87
N PHE A 612 22.53 9.00 25.82
CA PHE A 612 22.93 8.58 27.17
C PHE A 612 23.02 7.05 27.27
N PRO A 613 24.07 6.47 27.89
CA PRO A 613 25.27 7.14 28.41
C PRO A 613 26.21 7.60 27.28
N GLN A 614 26.80 8.80 27.43
CA GLN A 614 27.72 9.39 26.45
C GLN A 614 29.07 8.67 26.45
N GLN A 615 29.14 7.53 25.75
CA GLN A 615 30.37 6.77 25.56
C GLN A 615 30.99 7.17 24.20
N PRO A 616 32.27 7.63 24.15
CA PRO A 616 32.93 7.90 22.88
C PRO A 616 33.14 6.59 22.11
N ILE A 617 32.78 6.59 20.83
CA ILE A 617 32.90 5.44 19.92
C ILE A 617 34.15 5.65 19.07
N GLU A 618 35.08 4.69 19.09
CA GLU A 618 36.23 4.68 18.18
C GLU A 618 36.04 3.68 17.04
N GLY A 619 36.56 4.03 15.86
CA GLY A 619 36.63 3.13 14.70
C GLY A 619 37.31 3.81 13.51
N TYR A 620 37.55 3.05 12.44
CA TYR A 620 38.03 3.58 11.17
C TYR A 620 36.85 4.11 10.37
N LEU A 621 36.92 5.37 9.93
CA LEU A 621 35.85 5.99 9.15
C LEU A 621 35.84 5.41 7.74
N HIS A 622 34.84 4.60 7.42
CA HIS A 622 34.72 3.95 6.12
C HIS A 622 34.00 4.83 5.09
N THR A 623 32.93 5.51 5.51
CA THR A 623 32.23 6.49 4.67
C THR A 623 31.52 7.53 5.53
N ALA A 624 31.29 8.71 4.95
CA ALA A 624 30.45 9.78 5.46
C ALA A 624 29.55 10.22 4.29
N ASP A 625 28.26 9.83 4.34
CA ASP A 625 27.32 10.03 3.23
C ASP A 625 26.13 10.89 3.64
N ASP A 626 26.11 12.08 3.08
CA ASP A 626 25.17 13.18 3.30
C ASP A 626 23.77 12.81 2.80
N THR A 627 23.71 11.96 1.77
CA THR A 627 22.46 11.50 1.14
C THR A 627 21.64 10.66 2.12
N PHE A 628 22.34 9.87 2.94
CA PHE A 628 21.74 8.97 3.93
C PHE A 628 21.87 9.49 5.37
N ASN A 629 22.48 10.67 5.55
CA ASN A 629 22.68 11.35 6.82
C ASN A 629 23.43 10.51 7.87
N TRP A 630 24.46 9.76 7.47
CA TRP A 630 25.19 8.84 8.34
C TRP A 630 26.71 8.78 8.10
N ILE A 631 27.44 8.31 9.11
CA ILE A 631 28.82 7.82 8.99
C ILE A 631 28.86 6.33 9.33
N ILE A 632 29.82 5.64 8.73
CA ILE A 632 30.09 4.22 9.01
C ILE A 632 31.48 4.09 9.62
N LEU A 633 31.54 3.55 10.84
CA LEU A 633 32.77 3.21 11.53
C LEU A 633 32.99 1.70 11.49
N TRP A 634 34.20 1.29 11.17
CA TRP A 634 34.64 -0.11 11.16
C TRP A 634 35.64 -0.39 12.29
N HIS A 635 35.56 -1.58 12.90
CA HIS A 635 36.49 -2.03 13.94
C HIS A 635 37.21 -3.33 13.50
N PRO A 636 38.56 -3.40 13.43
CA PRO A 636 39.27 -4.46 12.70
C PRO A 636 39.33 -5.88 13.27
N THR A 637 38.76 -6.18 14.44
CA THR A 637 38.97 -7.49 15.11
C THR A 637 37.96 -8.58 14.69
N ALA A 638 37.64 -8.70 13.40
CA ALA A 638 36.57 -9.60 12.93
C ALA A 638 36.99 -10.72 11.95
N PHE A 639 38.26 -10.85 11.59
CA PHE A 639 38.71 -11.96 10.72
C PHE A 639 40.07 -12.50 11.18
N SER A 640 40.05 -13.51 12.04
CA SER A 640 41.13 -14.50 12.11
C SER A 640 40.52 -15.89 12.09
N ASP A 641 40.99 -16.70 11.15
CA ASP A 641 40.44 -17.99 10.76
C ASP A 641 40.58 -19.12 11.79
N SER A 642 39.64 -20.06 11.68
CA SER A 642 39.68 -21.50 12.02
C SER A 642 39.21 -22.03 13.41
N PRO A 643 38.67 -23.28 13.43
CA PRO A 643 37.69 -23.74 14.41
C PRO A 643 38.29 -24.65 15.49
N ALA A 644 37.78 -24.55 16.71
CA ALA A 644 37.95 -25.60 17.73
C ALA A 644 36.64 -25.85 18.48
N ALA A 645 36.30 -27.14 18.55
CA ALA A 645 35.08 -27.71 19.14
C ALA A 645 35.02 -27.58 20.68
N PRO A 646 33.87 -27.87 21.33
CA PRO A 646 33.55 -27.42 22.67
C PRO A 646 33.99 -28.41 23.76
N THR A 647 34.43 -27.90 24.92
CA THR A 647 34.57 -28.68 26.17
C THR A 647 34.14 -27.89 27.42
N VAL A 648 32.94 -28.25 27.89
CA VAL A 648 32.47 -28.51 29.28
C VAL A 648 33.04 -27.73 30.50
N SER A 649 32.08 -27.19 31.29
CA SER A 649 31.93 -27.11 32.77
C SER A 649 32.24 -25.84 33.59
N ALA A 650 31.27 -25.56 34.48
CA ALA A 650 31.31 -24.83 35.76
C ALA A 650 30.90 -23.32 35.75
N PRO A 651 30.51 -22.73 36.91
CA PRO A 651 29.14 -22.30 37.20
C PRO A 651 28.93 -20.78 37.24
N ILE A 652 27.66 -20.41 37.36
CA ILE A 652 27.05 -19.06 37.40
C ILE A 652 27.79 -18.09 38.33
N ASN A 653 27.98 -16.84 37.89
CA ASN A 653 28.20 -15.69 38.77
C ASN A 653 27.43 -14.45 38.27
N ILE A 654 26.63 -13.85 39.16
CA ILE A 654 25.94 -12.56 38.97
C ILE A 654 26.90 -11.45 39.41
N PRO A 655 27.29 -10.48 38.55
CA PRO A 655 28.06 -9.33 39.00
C PRO A 655 27.19 -8.07 39.14
N THR A 656 27.29 -7.49 40.34
CA THR A 656 26.85 -6.15 40.73
C THR A 656 27.74 -5.04 40.15
N ALA A 657 27.30 -3.79 40.33
CA ALA A 657 27.89 -2.57 39.80
C ALA A 657 29.34 -2.30 40.26
N ALA A 658 30.34 -2.85 39.58
CA ALA A 658 31.74 -2.42 39.70
C ALA A 658 32.70 -2.89 38.58
N ASN A 659 32.25 -3.58 37.52
CA ASN A 659 33.14 -4.04 36.43
C ASN A 659 32.75 -3.45 35.06
N PRO A 660 33.70 -2.98 34.23
CA PRO A 660 33.43 -2.51 32.88
C PRO A 660 32.86 -3.63 32.00
N LEU A 661 31.90 -3.29 31.13
CA LEU A 661 31.39 -4.17 30.07
C LEU A 661 32.56 -4.78 29.26
N PRO A 662 32.43 -6.04 28.78
CA PRO A 662 33.49 -6.68 27.99
C PRO A 662 33.80 -5.87 26.72
N PRO A 663 35.06 -5.86 26.25
CA PRO A 663 35.46 -5.11 25.06
C PRO A 663 34.69 -5.58 23.83
N ALA A 664 34.34 -4.60 22.99
CA ALA A 664 33.45 -4.71 21.84
C ALA A 664 33.71 -5.95 20.96
N GLN A 665 32.66 -6.73 20.74
CA GLN A 665 32.57 -7.65 19.60
C GLN A 665 32.73 -6.82 18.32
N GLY A 666 33.63 -7.23 17.42
CA GLY A 666 33.91 -6.53 16.17
C GLY A 666 32.65 -6.35 15.31
N GLY A 667 32.55 -5.23 14.60
CA GLY A 667 31.37 -4.92 13.80
C GLY A 667 31.40 -3.55 13.11
N ILE A 668 30.39 -3.32 12.28
CA ILE A 668 30.12 -2.04 11.60
C ILE A 668 29.21 -1.22 12.51
N LYS A 669 29.59 0.02 12.83
CA LYS A 669 28.74 0.98 13.54
C LYS A 669 28.29 2.08 12.61
N VAL A 670 26.98 2.28 12.55
CA VAL A 670 26.33 3.33 11.77
C VAL A 670 25.88 4.43 12.72
N ILE A 671 26.30 5.67 12.47
CA ILE A 671 25.96 6.83 13.32
C ILE A 671 25.37 7.93 12.43
N LEU A 672 24.17 8.42 12.75
CA LEU A 672 23.58 9.55 12.02
C LEU A 672 24.31 10.85 12.34
N PHE A 673 24.47 11.77 11.37
CA PHE A 673 25.14 13.06 11.64
C PHE A 673 24.42 13.87 12.73
N SER A 674 23.09 13.79 12.82
CA SER A 674 22.29 14.43 13.87
C SER A 674 22.62 13.95 15.29
N HIS A 675 23.31 12.81 15.39
CA HIS A 675 23.69 12.22 16.67
C HIS A 675 25.17 12.43 17.00
N ILE A 676 25.94 13.05 16.11
CA ILE A 676 27.35 13.38 16.34
C ILE A 676 27.42 14.72 17.07
N GLN A 677 27.89 14.70 18.31
CA GLN A 677 28.17 15.90 19.08
C GLN A 677 29.54 16.48 18.71
N SER A 678 30.54 15.62 18.55
CA SER A 678 31.87 15.98 18.06
C SER A 678 32.58 14.76 17.49
N PHE A 679 33.59 14.99 16.65
CA PHE A 679 34.49 13.92 16.22
C PHE A 679 35.94 14.38 16.32
N THR A 680 36.85 13.42 16.50
CA THR A 680 38.29 13.68 16.58
C THR A 680 39.03 12.66 15.74
N VAL A 681 39.91 13.13 14.86
CA VAL A 681 40.82 12.24 14.14
C VAL A 681 41.90 11.79 15.11
N VAL A 682 41.94 10.50 15.40
CA VAL A 682 42.88 9.87 16.33
C VAL A 682 44.20 9.56 15.62
N THR A 683 44.11 9.02 14.40
CA THR A 683 45.26 8.77 13.51
C THR A 683 44.86 8.96 12.05
N LEU A 684 45.71 9.60 11.25
CA LEU A 684 45.57 9.72 9.80
C LEU A 684 45.68 8.34 9.11
N PRO A 685 45.26 8.20 7.84
CA PRO A 685 45.24 6.91 7.16
C PRO A 685 46.67 6.36 7.02
N ASN A 686 47.00 5.30 7.78
CA ASN A 686 48.07 4.37 7.40
C ASN A 686 47.37 3.24 6.66
N VAL A 687 47.68 3.05 5.38
CA VAL A 687 47.08 2.02 4.50
C VAL A 687 46.99 0.67 5.23
N PRO A 688 45.78 0.22 5.64
CA PRO A 688 45.59 -1.15 6.09
C PRO A 688 45.17 -1.99 4.88
N ALA A 689 45.73 -3.19 4.77
CA ALA A 689 45.51 -4.15 3.71
C ALA A 689 44.02 -4.35 3.37
N GLU A 690 43.72 -4.45 2.07
CA GLU A 690 42.41 -4.88 1.58
C GLU A 690 42.02 -6.21 2.24
N PRO A 691 40.77 -6.35 2.74
CA PRO A 691 40.29 -7.65 3.18
C PRO A 691 40.25 -8.60 1.98
N ALA A 692 40.91 -9.74 2.13
CA ALA A 692 40.84 -10.84 1.20
C ALA A 692 39.38 -11.30 1.01
N ASP A 693 38.99 -11.41 -0.26
CA ASP A 693 37.91 -12.22 -0.81
C ASP A 693 36.63 -12.37 0.05
N LEU A 694 35.83 -11.31 0.11
CA LEU A 694 34.39 -11.46 0.29
C LEU A 694 33.76 -11.55 -1.10
N SER A 695 33.41 -12.76 -1.51
CA SER A 695 32.48 -13.02 -2.63
C SER A 695 31.08 -12.52 -2.28
N GLN A 696 30.90 -11.19 -2.24
CA GLN A 696 29.60 -10.57 -2.06
C GLN A 696 29.33 -9.62 -3.22
N THR A 697 28.25 -9.92 -3.93
CA THR A 697 27.60 -9.06 -4.91
C THR A 697 27.51 -7.64 -4.31
N PRO A 698 27.90 -6.58 -5.04
CA PRO A 698 27.86 -5.23 -4.48
C PRO A 698 26.43 -4.93 -4.04
N ILE A 699 26.25 -4.56 -2.77
CA ILE A 699 24.99 -4.04 -2.25
C ILE A 699 24.67 -2.80 -3.07
N ARG A 700 23.80 -2.96 -4.08
CA ARG A 700 23.26 -1.85 -4.86
C ARG A 700 22.28 -1.12 -3.98
N ILE A 701 22.74 -0.05 -3.33
CA ILE A 701 21.86 0.92 -2.71
C ILE A 701 21.15 1.67 -3.84
N ASP A 702 19.85 1.46 -3.97
CA ASP A 702 19.02 2.19 -4.92
C ASP A 702 18.87 3.65 -4.45
N THR A 703 19.70 4.51 -5.01
CA THR A 703 19.73 5.95 -4.74
C THR A 703 18.44 6.63 -5.15
N ASN A 704 17.73 6.12 -6.17
CA ASN A 704 16.47 6.68 -6.63
C ASN A 704 15.34 6.35 -5.65
N ALA A 705 15.28 5.11 -5.17
CA ALA A 705 14.38 4.73 -4.10
C ALA A 705 14.69 5.49 -2.80
N GLY A 706 15.97 5.78 -2.53
CA GLY A 706 16.41 6.66 -1.44
C GLY A 706 15.90 8.10 -1.59
N GLN A 707 16.12 8.72 -2.75
CA GLN A 707 15.66 10.07 -3.06
C GLN A 707 14.13 10.19 -3.04
N GLN A 708 13.41 9.18 -3.53
CA GLN A 708 11.95 9.16 -3.53
C GLN A 708 11.40 9.01 -2.10
N ARG A 709 12.03 8.20 -1.25
CA ARG A 709 11.70 8.15 0.19
C ARG A 709 11.98 9.48 0.87
N LEU A 710 13.09 10.14 0.57
CA LEU A 710 13.42 11.45 1.12
C LEU A 710 12.41 12.52 0.66
N ALA A 711 12.07 12.57 -0.62
CA ALA A 711 11.06 13.48 -1.15
C ALA A 711 9.69 13.25 -0.50
N ASN A 712 9.29 11.99 -0.31
CA ASN A 712 8.06 11.64 0.39
C ASN A 712 8.10 12.04 1.87
N ASN A 713 9.23 11.84 2.56
CA ASN A 713 9.38 12.23 3.96
C ASN A 713 9.39 13.75 4.13
N ILE A 714 10.02 14.49 3.21
CA ILE A 714 9.99 15.96 3.18
C ILE A 714 8.56 16.45 2.91
N ALA A 715 7.86 15.88 1.93
CA ALA A 715 6.48 16.25 1.64
C ALA A 715 5.54 15.95 2.80
N GLN A 716 5.73 14.81 3.48
CA GLN A 716 4.96 14.45 4.69
C GLN A 716 5.28 15.38 5.87
N ALA A 717 6.55 15.72 6.08
CA ALA A 717 6.97 16.66 7.12
C ALA A 717 6.43 18.07 6.86
N GLN A 718 6.50 18.55 5.62
CA GLN A 718 5.93 19.83 5.20
C GLN A 718 4.40 19.85 5.35
N ALA A 719 3.72 18.75 4.99
CA ALA A 719 2.27 18.62 5.19
C ALA A 719 1.89 18.53 6.68
N ALA A 720 2.72 17.94 7.53
CA ALA A 720 2.53 17.90 8.98
C ALA A 720 2.77 19.28 9.62
N GLU A 721 3.79 20.01 9.16
CA GLU A 721 4.11 21.37 9.59
C GLU A 721 3.01 22.36 9.19
N ALA A 722 2.48 22.27 7.96
CA ALA A 722 1.38 23.10 7.48
C ALA A 722 0.05 22.86 8.21
N ARG A 723 -0.09 21.74 8.93
CA ARG A 723 -1.27 21.39 9.75
C ARG A 723 -1.09 21.69 11.23
N ARG A 724 0.09 22.15 11.64
CA ARG A 724 0.39 22.47 13.03
C ARG A 724 -0.30 23.77 13.42
N GLY A 725 -1.03 23.74 14.53
CA GLY A 725 -1.70 24.92 15.05
C GLY A 725 -0.73 26.01 15.49
N PRO A 726 -1.21 27.25 15.59
CA PRO A 726 -0.42 28.40 16.04
C PRO A 726 0.18 28.16 17.43
N LYS A 727 1.25 28.91 17.75
CA LYS A 727 1.99 28.78 19.01
C LYS A 727 1.04 28.90 20.21
N GLY A 728 1.03 27.90 21.09
CA GLY A 728 0.12 27.84 22.26
C GLY A 728 -1.22 27.11 22.01
N THR A 729 -1.34 26.37 20.91
CA THR A 729 -2.43 25.40 20.68
C THR A 729 -2.27 24.20 21.61
N SER A 730 -3.32 23.85 22.37
CA SER A 730 -3.28 22.69 23.27
C SER A 730 -3.33 21.38 22.47
N PRO A 731 -2.86 20.23 23.02
CA PRO A 731 -3.01 18.93 22.37
C PRO A 731 -4.47 18.60 22.02
N SER A 732 -5.42 19.02 22.87
CA SER A 732 -6.85 18.82 22.64
C SER A 732 -7.39 19.67 21.49
N ASP A 733 -6.91 20.90 21.32
CA ASP A 733 -7.33 21.79 20.24
C ASP A 733 -6.67 21.40 18.91
N GLN A 734 -5.42 20.91 18.94
CA GLN A 734 -4.77 20.33 17.77
C GLN A 734 -5.50 19.06 17.32
N ALA A 735 -5.89 18.18 18.26
CA ALA A 735 -6.68 17.01 17.96
C ALA A 735 -8.07 17.37 17.41
N LEU A 736 -8.66 18.48 17.88
CA LEU A 736 -9.93 19.00 17.35
C LEU A 736 -9.77 19.47 15.90
N PHE A 737 -8.72 20.24 15.60
CA PHE A 737 -8.41 20.65 14.24
C PHE A 737 -8.21 19.45 13.31
N GLU A 738 -7.48 18.43 13.75
CA GLU A 738 -7.27 17.21 12.97
C GLU A 738 -8.55 16.40 12.76
N ALA A 739 -9.42 16.33 13.77
CA ALA A 739 -10.70 15.64 13.67
C ALA A 739 -11.62 16.35 12.67
N ILE A 740 -11.70 17.68 12.75
CA ILE A 740 -12.48 18.51 11.83
C ILE A 740 -11.91 18.42 10.41
N SER A 741 -10.58 18.49 10.25
CA SER A 741 -9.89 18.43 8.94
C SER A 741 -10.08 17.10 8.19
N ARG A 742 -10.48 16.03 8.89
CA ARG A 742 -10.84 14.73 8.28
C ARG A 742 -12.26 14.72 7.72
N LEU A 743 -13.12 15.60 8.23
CA LEU A 743 -14.53 15.67 7.88
C LEU A 743 -14.81 16.78 6.86
N LEU A 744 -14.16 17.93 7.04
CA LEU A 744 -14.34 19.13 6.23
C LEU A 744 -12.99 19.78 5.95
N PRO A 745 -12.80 20.45 4.79
CA PRO A 745 -11.61 21.26 4.55
C PRO A 745 -11.46 22.28 5.68
N ALA A 746 -10.33 22.24 6.38
CA ALA A 746 -10.04 23.17 7.45
C ALA A 746 -8.57 23.61 7.41
N ARG A 747 -8.32 24.86 7.78
CA ARG A 747 -6.98 25.44 7.90
C ARG A 747 -6.87 26.33 9.12
N TRP A 748 -5.63 26.57 9.53
CA TRP A 748 -5.32 27.63 10.48
C TRP A 748 -5.21 28.96 9.75
N GLU A 749 -5.90 29.98 10.25
CA GLU A 749 -5.76 31.36 9.81
C GLU A 749 -5.56 32.24 11.04
N GLY A 750 -4.30 32.60 11.31
CA GLY A 750 -3.90 33.20 12.59
C GLY A 750 -4.22 32.28 13.78
N ASN A 751 -5.01 32.78 14.73
CA ASN A 751 -5.50 32.04 15.90
C ASN A 751 -6.92 31.45 15.69
N GLN A 752 -7.37 31.30 14.44
CA GLN A 752 -8.70 30.79 14.12
C GLN A 752 -8.61 29.49 13.32
N MET A 753 -9.51 28.56 13.59
CA MET A 753 -9.74 27.41 12.73
C MET A 753 -10.81 27.79 11.70
N VAL A 754 -10.42 27.90 10.43
CA VAL A 754 -11.36 28.20 9.34
C VAL A 754 -11.79 26.89 8.69
N ILE A 755 -13.09 26.66 8.62
CA ILE A 755 -13.73 25.46 8.09
C ILE A 755 -14.49 25.82 6.83
N SER A 756 -14.10 25.19 5.72
CA SER A 756 -14.73 25.31 4.39
C SER A 756 -14.88 26.76 3.90
N ASP A 757 -14.01 27.66 4.33
CA ASP A 757 -14.03 29.11 4.04
C ASP A 757 -15.30 29.85 4.49
N GLN A 758 -16.19 29.18 5.23
CA GLN A 758 -17.50 29.70 5.60
C GLN A 758 -17.63 29.92 7.10
N TYR A 759 -16.95 29.11 7.91
CA TYR A 759 -17.06 29.13 9.36
C TYR A 759 -15.68 29.31 9.99
N ALA A 760 -15.60 30.10 11.04
CA ALA A 760 -14.40 30.26 11.85
C ALA A 760 -14.68 29.88 13.29
N ILE A 761 -13.72 29.23 13.94
CA ILE A 761 -13.73 28.95 15.38
C ILE A 761 -12.57 29.68 16.03
N GLU A 762 -12.89 30.58 16.96
CA GLU A 762 -11.87 31.28 17.75
C GLU A 762 -11.56 30.55 19.06
N LYS A 763 -10.36 30.77 19.61
CA LYS A 763 -9.98 30.32 20.96
C LYS A 763 -10.98 30.89 21.99
N PRO A 764 -11.59 30.08 22.89
CA PRO A 764 -11.22 28.72 23.31
C PRO A 764 -11.76 27.53 22.47
N TYR A 765 -11.93 27.69 21.16
CA TYR A 765 -12.27 26.67 20.16
C TYR A 765 -13.47 25.79 20.52
N LYS A 766 -14.51 26.37 21.15
CA LYS A 766 -15.75 25.67 21.53
C LYS A 766 -16.86 25.91 20.49
N ALA A 767 -17.94 25.13 20.52
CA ALA A 767 -19.07 25.36 19.61
C ALA A 767 -19.69 26.76 19.79
N SER A 768 -19.71 27.30 21.01
CA SER A 768 -20.15 28.67 21.26
C SER A 768 -19.29 29.73 20.54
N ASN A 769 -18.07 29.40 20.12
CA ASN A 769 -17.14 30.27 19.41
C ASN A 769 -17.15 30.07 17.88
N VAL A 770 -18.06 29.25 17.35
CA VAL A 770 -18.24 29.09 15.89
C VAL A 770 -19.05 30.26 15.35
N ARG A 771 -18.51 30.94 14.34
CA ARG A 771 -19.17 32.04 13.63
C ARG A 771 -18.99 31.93 12.10
N LEU A 772 -19.79 32.69 11.35
CA LEU A 772 -19.61 32.84 9.91
C LEU A 772 -18.44 33.78 9.62
N VAL A 773 -17.72 33.51 8.53
CA VAL A 773 -16.62 34.37 8.05
C VAL A 773 -17.14 35.60 7.29
N ASP A 774 -18.33 35.52 6.67
CA ASP A 774 -19.04 36.64 6.02
C ASP A 774 -20.52 36.66 6.42
N GLU A 775 -20.99 37.80 6.96
CA GLU A 775 -22.35 37.98 7.47
C GLU A 775 -23.39 38.30 6.36
N ARG A 776 -22.97 38.50 5.10
CA ARG A 776 -23.85 38.94 4.00
C ARG A 776 -24.62 37.82 3.28
N GLY A 777 -24.42 36.55 3.64
CA GLY A 777 -25.05 35.40 2.98
C GLY A 777 -26.24 34.80 3.73
N SER A 778 -27.44 34.82 3.16
CA SER A 778 -28.67 34.21 3.72
C SER A 778 -28.64 32.67 3.82
N VAL A 779 -27.66 32.01 3.19
CA VAL A 779 -27.49 30.54 3.20
C VAL A 779 -26.67 30.04 4.42
N GLY A 780 -26.01 30.94 5.17
CA GLY A 780 -25.05 30.56 6.22
C GLY A 780 -25.62 30.19 7.60
N ARG A 781 -26.88 30.56 7.92
CA ARG A 781 -27.43 30.35 9.28
C ARG A 781 -27.85 28.91 9.57
N SER A 782 -28.39 28.18 8.60
CA SER A 782 -28.84 26.79 8.79
C SER A 782 -27.68 25.79 8.91
N GLY A 783 -26.52 26.11 8.33
CA GLY A 783 -25.30 25.32 8.47
C GLY A 783 -24.55 25.57 9.79
N LEU A 784 -24.72 26.75 10.39
CA LEU A 784 -24.00 27.15 11.60
C LEU A 784 -24.28 26.21 12.78
N ASP A 785 -25.53 25.85 13.03
CA ASP A 785 -25.90 24.96 14.14
C ASP A 785 -25.39 23.53 13.94
N ARG A 786 -25.29 23.08 12.69
CA ARG A 786 -24.67 21.78 12.35
C ARG A 786 -23.18 21.78 12.64
N ILE A 787 -22.47 22.85 12.28
CA ILE A 787 -21.04 22.99 12.57
C ILE A 787 -20.80 23.09 14.08
N LYS A 788 -21.64 23.82 14.82
CA LYS A 788 -21.61 23.88 16.29
C LYS A 788 -21.76 22.49 16.91
N THR A 789 -22.80 21.75 16.49
CA THR A 789 -23.05 20.38 16.96
C THR A 789 -21.86 19.45 16.67
N MET A 790 -21.29 19.54 15.46
CA MET A 790 -20.11 18.77 15.07
C MET A 790 -18.90 19.09 15.96
N VAL A 791 -18.62 20.37 16.22
CA VAL A 791 -17.50 20.81 17.07
C VAL A 791 -17.66 20.29 18.49
N ASP A 792 -18.87 20.36 19.07
CA ASP A 792 -19.14 19.83 20.41
C ASP A 792 -18.98 18.30 20.47
N MET A 793 -19.51 17.58 19.48
CA MET A 793 -19.37 16.12 19.40
C MET A 793 -17.90 15.69 19.30
N GLU A 794 -17.12 16.34 18.44
CA GLU A 794 -15.70 15.99 18.28
C GLU A 794 -14.88 16.38 19.51
N ARG A 795 -15.13 17.54 20.14
CA ARG A 795 -14.51 17.88 21.42
C ARG A 795 -14.84 16.84 22.49
N HIS A 796 -16.10 16.43 22.60
CA HIS A 796 -16.51 15.42 23.58
C HIS A 796 -15.78 14.09 23.37
N LYS A 797 -15.67 13.61 22.12
CA LYS A 797 -14.91 12.40 21.76
C LYS A 797 -13.42 12.53 22.11
N ILE A 798 -12.83 13.71 21.91
CA ILE A 798 -11.41 13.98 22.21
C ILE A 798 -11.18 13.97 23.72
N MET A 799 -12.04 14.64 24.49
CA MET A 799 -11.94 14.67 25.96
C MET A 799 -12.06 13.27 26.56
N LEU A 800 -13.01 12.45 26.07
CA LEU A 800 -13.14 11.04 26.46
C LEU A 800 -11.90 10.20 26.13
N ARG A 801 -11.25 10.44 24.99
CA ARG A 801 -10.00 9.75 24.60
C ARG A 801 -8.80 10.19 25.43
N MET A 802 -8.80 11.42 25.92
CA MET A 802 -7.71 12.00 26.71
C MET A 802 -7.87 11.77 28.22
N GLY A 803 -8.95 11.11 28.65
CA GLY A 803 -9.18 10.75 30.06
C GLY A 803 -9.48 11.94 30.97
N VAL A 804 -10.02 13.04 30.42
CA VAL A 804 -10.38 14.24 31.19
C VAL A 804 -11.85 14.17 31.59
N ASP A 805 -12.13 14.38 32.88
CA ASP A 805 -13.49 14.31 33.45
C ASP A 805 -14.39 15.43 32.88
N VAL A 806 -15.59 15.08 32.42
CA VAL A 806 -16.47 15.95 31.60
C VAL A 806 -17.62 16.56 32.44
N SER A 807 -17.38 16.80 33.73
CA SER A 807 -18.41 17.33 34.65
C SER A 807 -18.61 18.85 34.57
N GLU A 808 -17.84 19.59 33.76
CA GLU A 808 -17.93 21.07 33.67
C GLU A 808 -18.45 21.63 32.33
N ALA A 809 -18.93 20.79 31.41
CA ALA A 809 -19.60 21.27 30.19
C ALA A 809 -21.11 21.37 30.40
N GLY A 810 -21.54 22.43 31.08
CA GLY A 810 -22.95 22.68 31.41
C GLY A 810 -23.87 22.90 30.20
N GLY A 811 -25.10 22.38 30.34
CA GLY A 811 -26.33 23.00 29.83
C GLY A 811 -26.79 22.63 28.41
N VAL A 812 -27.25 21.39 28.19
CA VAL A 812 -28.21 21.10 27.10
C VAL A 812 -29.60 21.00 27.70
N THR A 813 -30.39 22.06 27.51
CA THR A 813 -31.84 22.05 27.69
C THR A 813 -32.46 21.06 26.69
N LYS A 814 -33.17 20.06 27.21
CA LYS A 814 -34.10 19.23 26.44
C LYS A 814 -35.25 20.09 25.92
N GLY A 815 -35.56 20.00 24.63
CA GLY A 815 -36.83 20.50 24.08
C GLY A 815 -36.98 20.17 22.59
N GLY A 816 -38.06 19.46 22.25
CA GLY A 816 -38.65 19.36 20.91
C GLY A 816 -38.17 18.20 20.05
#